data_AF-A0A918GEJ8-F1
#
_entry.id   AF-A0A918GEJ8-F1
#
_cell.length_a   1.000
_cell.length_b   1.000
_cell.length_c   1.000
_cell.angle_alpha   90.00
_cell.angle_beta   90.00
_cell.angle_gamma   90.00
#
_symmetry.space_group_name_H-M   'P 1'
#
loop_
_entity.id
_entity.type
_entity.pdbx_description
1 polymer ?
#
loop_
_entity_poly.entity_id
_entity_poly.type
_entity_poly.pdbx_seq_one_letter_code
_entity_poly.pdbx_strand_id
1 'polypeptide(L)'
;MAMILDQLRRRRGRALALAAGILVAATSFTLLTATVSTSQATTVGTVRKNARSAYDVLVRPPDSQTDVERRSGLVTPNFLSGTFGGITMDQYRRIRGMAGVDVAAPVANIGYLMVASTVAVDVSRFLDGKASRQILRISPTLTSGLGSYRTSDEYVYLTRSPLTSASESDGLFESDTLEAGAADKSTQRYRIKGKYDVCFYFNWDKTAQTEFNLTLPLKPNIIAEDLRDRSPFDPDLSSRMNCQSGQDKATIDIPVSYPVLLAAVDPVAEDRLVGLGGTIASGRMLTEQDKPWRVSGAKSVHGQHDSYIPALLSDNPLTTGTLDATVERLDVGDPSELPSKLGNPTAGSFVRSLHGTTVGKTRVDLSKGYRKALSEDSFDTGAYWTVGPVTYRRTSDGDLAAQPQPPQKPSLWITNSNRQPFSNVPEENHQGTQYRKVTSHAATDCIGLGTCDGVDSGRLPNPFVHLVGRYDTGRLPGFSPLSDTPLETYQTPQVTGADSATRARLRGKPLQPDRNLGGYVSPPPTMLTTMDSITALTRSRRVPSLQDKAPVSAIRIRVAGVTGVDTASRARVNAVAGKIRATYPRLQVDVTVGSSPAPQTVALSSSAQVTERWVAKGVALRILRAVDTKSAVLFVLVLVVCALFIGQAALASVRSRRIEIGTLRCLGWSGGEVLRLVLAELAVIGLAAGAAGAVLAYVLGRVLGQPEAGAKSLLVLPVALLLATTAGLIPAWLATRLGPMEAVRPPVTAARRARPVRSVAGLAVLNLLRVRGRTLLGAAGLALGVAAFTVLLALTLAFRGEVAGSLLGSAVVAQARKADYLSVALSLLLGAAGAIDVLVISQRERAADLAVLRATGWTNRELAKLTFYEGIGLALLGGLSGAVAGLAGVLTLGRGVLHGHLFTVAGAALLATLAATALVVAALAVPIRGLSRIAPAHLLAAD
;
A
#
# COMPACT_ATOMS: atom_id res chain seq x y z
N MET A 1 -12.29 -43.19 -46.74
CA MET A 1 -12.35 -41.73 -46.93
C MET A 1 -13.44 -41.30 -47.93
N ALA A 2 -13.53 -41.93 -49.12
CA ALA A 2 -14.58 -41.66 -50.11
C ALA A 2 -16.02 -41.82 -49.57
N MET A 3 -16.28 -42.86 -48.76
CA MET A 3 -17.59 -43.10 -48.13
C MET A 3 -18.01 -41.98 -47.16
N ILE A 4 -17.05 -41.40 -46.43
CA ILE A 4 -17.30 -40.30 -45.46
C ILE A 4 -17.67 -39.00 -46.21
N LEU A 5 -16.97 -38.72 -47.32
CA LEU A 5 -17.22 -37.56 -48.17
C LEU A 5 -18.58 -37.63 -48.89
N ASP A 6 -19.00 -38.80 -49.36
CA ASP A 6 -20.30 -38.97 -50.02
C ASP A 6 -21.48 -38.85 -49.02
N GLN A 7 -21.31 -39.36 -47.81
CA GLN A 7 -22.30 -39.22 -46.72
C GLN A 7 -22.48 -37.77 -46.26
N LEU A 8 -21.38 -37.01 -46.14
CA LEU A 8 -21.41 -35.58 -45.84
C LEU A 8 -22.16 -34.78 -46.93
N ARG A 9 -22.03 -35.18 -48.21
CA ARG A 9 -22.67 -34.50 -49.35
C ARG A 9 -24.17 -34.75 -49.47
N ARG A 10 -24.65 -35.97 -49.21
CA ARG A 10 -26.08 -36.34 -49.40
C ARG A 10 -27.00 -35.87 -48.27
N ARG A 11 -26.49 -35.59 -47.06
CA ARG A 11 -27.30 -35.20 -45.89
C ARG A 11 -26.84 -33.88 -45.25
N ARG A 12 -26.69 -32.85 -46.10
CA ARG A 12 -26.18 -31.52 -45.73
C ARG A 12 -26.82 -30.94 -44.48
N GLY A 13 -28.15 -30.99 -44.33
CA GLY A 13 -28.82 -30.36 -43.19
C GLY A 13 -28.44 -30.91 -41.81
N ARG A 14 -28.14 -32.22 -41.69
CA ARG A 14 -27.79 -32.86 -40.41
C ARG A 14 -26.30 -32.76 -40.11
N ALA A 15 -25.47 -32.95 -41.13
CA ALA A 15 -24.03 -32.70 -41.03
C ALA A 15 -23.74 -31.23 -40.68
N LEU A 16 -24.48 -30.29 -41.26
CA LEU A 16 -24.38 -28.86 -40.95
C LEU A 16 -24.83 -28.53 -39.53
N ALA A 17 -25.87 -29.17 -38.99
CA ALA A 17 -26.29 -28.94 -37.60
C ALA A 17 -25.25 -29.44 -36.60
N LEU A 18 -24.68 -30.63 -36.82
CA LEU A 18 -23.60 -31.18 -35.99
C LEU A 18 -22.33 -30.33 -36.10
N ALA A 19 -21.96 -29.93 -37.32
CA ALA A 19 -20.83 -29.05 -37.57
C ALA A 19 -21.04 -27.67 -36.95
N ALA A 20 -22.24 -27.11 -37.01
CA ALA A 20 -22.59 -25.84 -36.36
C ALA A 20 -22.51 -25.95 -34.83
N GLY A 21 -23.00 -27.04 -34.24
CA GLY A 21 -22.87 -27.29 -32.80
C GLY A 21 -21.39 -27.39 -32.37
N ILE A 22 -20.59 -28.17 -33.08
CA ILE A 22 -19.15 -28.32 -32.80
C ILE A 22 -18.41 -26.99 -33.05
N LEU A 23 -18.79 -26.23 -34.07
CA LEU A 23 -18.23 -24.90 -34.34
C LEU A 23 -18.56 -23.91 -33.21
N VAL A 24 -19.80 -23.91 -32.70
CA VAL A 24 -20.20 -23.08 -31.55
C VAL A 24 -19.42 -23.48 -30.30
N ALA A 25 -19.26 -24.78 -30.03
CA ALA A 25 -18.46 -25.27 -28.91
C ALA A 25 -16.97 -24.91 -29.05
N ALA A 26 -16.37 -25.12 -30.22
CA ALA A 26 -14.97 -24.79 -30.49
C ALA A 26 -14.72 -23.28 -30.43
N THR A 27 -15.62 -22.48 -31.00
CA THR A 27 -15.55 -21.01 -30.95
C THR A 27 -15.69 -20.50 -29.53
N SER A 28 -16.66 -21.04 -28.77
CA SER A 28 -16.86 -20.67 -27.36
C SER A 28 -15.65 -21.04 -26.52
N PHE A 29 -15.13 -22.28 -26.66
CA PHE A 29 -13.91 -22.73 -25.98
C PHE A 29 -12.74 -21.79 -26.27
N THR A 30 -12.55 -21.43 -27.53
CA THR A 30 -11.46 -20.57 -27.97
C THR A 30 -11.60 -19.16 -27.42
N LEU A 31 -12.80 -18.58 -27.46
CA LEU A 31 -13.08 -17.24 -26.97
C LEU A 31 -12.97 -17.15 -25.44
N LEU A 32 -13.44 -18.18 -24.73
CA LEU A 32 -13.26 -18.36 -23.29
C LEU A 32 -11.77 -18.46 -22.92
N THR A 33 -11.03 -19.33 -23.60
CA THR A 33 -9.59 -19.54 -23.35
C THR A 33 -8.77 -18.28 -23.67
N ALA A 34 -9.07 -17.60 -24.78
CA ALA A 34 -8.44 -16.33 -25.13
C ALA A 34 -8.74 -15.24 -24.09
N THR A 35 -9.98 -15.15 -23.62
CA THR A 35 -10.39 -14.18 -22.60
C THR A 35 -9.70 -14.44 -21.26
N VAL A 36 -9.65 -15.71 -20.81
CA VAL A 36 -8.97 -16.12 -19.57
C VAL A 36 -7.48 -15.84 -19.65
N SER A 37 -6.81 -16.25 -20.74
CA SER A 37 -5.38 -16.03 -20.92
C SER A 37 -5.00 -14.56 -21.06
N THR A 38 -5.80 -13.75 -21.75
CA THR A 38 -5.58 -12.29 -21.86
C THR A 38 -5.77 -11.59 -20.52
N SER A 39 -6.80 -11.98 -19.75
CA SER A 39 -7.04 -11.47 -18.40
C SER A 39 -5.91 -11.84 -17.45
N GLN A 40 -5.43 -13.10 -17.49
CA GLN A 40 -4.28 -13.56 -16.74
C GLN A 40 -3.02 -12.77 -17.13
N ALA A 41 -2.70 -12.66 -18.42
CA ALA A 41 -1.50 -11.96 -18.91
C ALA A 41 -1.48 -10.48 -18.51
N THR A 42 -2.62 -9.80 -18.63
CA THR A 42 -2.75 -8.38 -18.24
C THR A 42 -2.60 -8.21 -16.72
N THR A 43 -3.27 -9.08 -15.94
CA THR A 43 -3.19 -9.06 -14.47
C THR A 43 -1.78 -9.35 -13.99
N VAL A 44 -1.14 -10.38 -14.54
CA VAL A 44 0.26 -10.74 -14.25
C VAL A 44 1.21 -9.62 -14.69
N GLY A 45 0.95 -8.97 -15.82
CA GLY A 45 1.72 -7.83 -16.31
C GLY A 45 1.66 -6.64 -15.38
N THR A 46 0.46 -6.25 -14.93
CA THR A 46 0.27 -5.18 -13.94
C THR A 46 0.95 -5.51 -12.62
N VAL A 47 0.79 -6.75 -12.13
CA VAL A 47 1.45 -7.18 -10.90
C VAL A 47 2.97 -7.17 -11.07
N ARG A 48 3.53 -7.73 -12.14
CA ARG A 48 4.99 -7.77 -12.37
C ARG A 48 5.62 -6.38 -12.47
N LYS A 49 4.97 -5.45 -13.18
CA LYS A 49 5.42 -4.05 -13.28
C LYS A 49 5.43 -3.33 -11.93
N ASN A 50 4.59 -3.78 -10.99
CA ASN A 50 4.29 -3.09 -9.75
C ASN A 50 4.51 -3.96 -8.49
N ALA A 51 5.38 -4.97 -8.52
CA ALA A 51 5.55 -5.87 -7.37
C ALA A 51 6.94 -5.83 -6.73
N ARG A 52 7.91 -5.14 -7.34
CA ARG A 52 9.23 -4.97 -6.76
C ARG A 52 9.27 -3.67 -5.95
N SER A 53 9.50 -3.80 -4.64
CA SER A 53 9.76 -2.70 -3.73
C SER A 53 11.25 -2.30 -3.76
N ALA A 54 11.64 -1.28 -2.99
CA ALA A 54 13.03 -0.80 -2.95
C ALA A 54 14.07 -1.89 -2.60
N TYR A 55 13.65 -2.87 -1.80
CA TYR A 55 14.44 -4.02 -1.37
C TYR A 55 13.56 -5.27 -1.26
N ASP A 56 14.18 -6.45 -1.29
CA ASP A 56 13.48 -7.73 -1.36
C ASP A 56 13.19 -8.34 0.03
N VAL A 57 14.10 -8.12 0.98
CA VAL A 57 14.01 -8.59 2.37
C VAL A 57 14.36 -7.46 3.34
N LEU A 58 13.59 -7.34 4.41
CA LEU A 58 13.83 -6.44 5.53
C LEU A 58 14.12 -7.26 6.79
N VAL A 59 15.24 -6.96 7.45
CA VAL A 59 15.58 -7.53 8.74
C VAL A 59 15.40 -6.45 9.81
N ARG A 60 14.61 -6.76 10.83
CA ARG A 60 14.32 -5.88 11.97
C ARG A 60 14.79 -6.51 13.30
N PRO A 61 15.09 -5.67 14.30
CA PRO A 61 15.39 -6.11 15.65
C PRO A 61 14.30 -6.97 16.29
N PRO A 62 14.66 -7.78 17.30
CA PRO A 62 13.68 -8.44 18.17
C PRO A 62 12.71 -7.41 18.77
N ASP A 63 11.45 -7.80 18.96
CA ASP A 63 10.42 -6.99 19.63
C ASP A 63 10.06 -5.64 18.97
N SER A 64 10.57 -5.36 17.78
CA SER A 64 10.22 -4.13 17.05
C SER A 64 8.79 -4.11 16.52
N GLN A 65 8.07 -5.25 16.54
CA GLN A 65 6.72 -5.41 15.97
C GLN A 65 5.63 -5.09 17.00
N THR A 66 4.73 -4.17 16.65
CA THR A 66 3.59 -3.82 17.50
C THR A 66 2.58 -4.98 17.60
N ASP A 67 1.76 -4.99 18.65
CA ASP A 67 0.69 -6.00 18.81
C ASP A 67 -0.28 -6.02 17.63
N VAL A 68 -0.55 -4.86 17.03
CA VAL A 68 -1.44 -4.75 15.87
C VAL A 68 -0.78 -5.34 14.62
N GLU A 69 0.50 -5.08 14.39
CA GLU A 69 1.25 -5.71 13.29
C GLU A 69 1.27 -7.24 13.44
N ARG A 70 1.45 -7.77 14.67
CA ARG A 70 1.42 -9.23 14.92
C ARG A 70 0.06 -9.87 14.59
N ARG A 71 -1.05 -9.21 14.94
CA ARG A 71 -2.41 -9.74 14.70
C ARG A 71 -2.91 -9.54 13.28
N SER A 72 -2.52 -8.45 12.63
CA SER A 72 -3.02 -8.10 11.28
C SER A 72 -2.13 -8.64 10.16
N GLY A 73 -0.87 -9.01 10.44
CA GLY A 73 0.11 -9.37 9.42
C GLY A 73 0.55 -8.19 8.54
N LEU A 74 0.18 -6.97 8.93
CA LEU A 74 0.58 -5.72 8.27
C LEU A 74 1.86 -5.16 8.89
N VAL A 75 2.55 -4.27 8.17
CA VAL A 75 3.67 -3.46 8.68
C VAL A 75 3.25 -2.00 8.73
N THR A 76 3.54 -1.32 9.83
CA THR A 76 3.26 0.12 9.97
C THR A 76 4.19 0.95 9.08
N PRO A 77 3.71 2.05 8.50
CA PRO A 77 4.58 3.01 7.83
C PRO A 77 5.57 3.64 8.84
N ASN A 78 6.72 4.09 8.37
CA ASN A 78 7.72 4.81 9.19
C ASN A 78 8.27 4.05 10.40
N PHE A 79 8.19 2.71 10.42
CA PHE A 79 8.66 1.90 11.56
C PHE A 79 10.13 2.16 11.92
N LEU A 80 10.96 2.57 10.93
CA LEU A 80 12.36 2.89 11.13
C LEU A 80 12.54 4.06 12.09
N SER A 81 11.78 5.14 11.95
CA SER A 81 11.93 6.38 12.74
C SER A 81 11.64 6.22 14.23
N GLY A 82 11.09 5.07 14.66
CA GLY A 82 10.87 4.69 16.05
C GLY A 82 11.71 3.49 16.53
N THR A 83 12.66 3.01 15.72
CA THR A 83 13.52 1.85 16.05
C THR A 83 14.97 2.29 16.20
N PHE A 84 15.55 2.04 17.37
CA PHE A 84 16.84 2.56 17.78
C PHE A 84 17.77 1.41 18.25
N GLY A 85 18.51 0.82 17.32
CA GLY A 85 19.37 -0.34 17.56
C GLY A 85 18.62 -1.67 17.72
N GLY A 86 19.37 -2.71 18.10
CA GLY A 86 18.90 -4.08 18.35
C GLY A 86 19.46 -5.15 17.39
N ILE A 87 20.24 -4.78 16.37
CA ILE A 87 21.04 -5.69 15.54
C ILE A 87 22.54 -5.34 15.70
N THR A 88 23.39 -6.34 15.92
CA THR A 88 24.83 -6.11 16.10
C THR A 88 25.55 -5.92 14.77
N MET A 89 26.69 -5.21 14.78
CA MET A 89 27.54 -5.07 13.60
C MET A 89 28.04 -6.43 13.07
N ASP A 90 28.27 -7.40 13.96
CA ASP A 90 28.67 -8.75 13.56
C ASP A 90 27.54 -9.52 12.87
N GLN A 91 26.30 -9.37 13.35
CA GLN A 91 25.12 -9.90 12.66
C GLN A 91 24.99 -9.29 11.26
N TYR A 92 25.13 -7.96 11.14
CA TYR A 92 25.11 -7.27 9.86
C TYR A 92 26.19 -7.80 8.91
N ARG A 93 27.47 -7.85 9.32
CA ARG A 93 28.58 -8.32 8.49
C ARG A 93 28.36 -9.76 8.02
N ARG A 94 27.88 -10.64 8.91
CA ARG A 94 27.56 -12.03 8.55
C ARG A 94 26.39 -12.12 7.56
N ILE A 95 25.35 -11.31 7.71
CA ILE A 95 24.22 -11.23 6.78
C ILE A 95 24.68 -10.70 5.41
N ARG A 96 25.50 -9.64 5.37
CA ARG A 96 26.09 -9.07 4.15
C ARG A 96 26.90 -10.13 3.37
N GLY A 97 27.64 -10.99 4.07
CA GLY A 97 28.44 -12.06 3.46
C GLY A 97 27.66 -13.33 3.09
N MET A 98 26.34 -13.40 3.27
CA MET A 98 25.57 -14.60 2.93
C MET A 98 25.42 -14.78 1.41
N ALA A 99 25.64 -16.01 0.95
CA ALA A 99 25.36 -16.37 -0.44
C ALA A 99 23.90 -16.02 -0.85
N GLY A 100 23.76 -15.33 -1.98
CA GLY A 100 22.49 -14.85 -2.52
C GLY A 100 22.12 -13.42 -2.13
N VAL A 101 22.83 -12.80 -1.19
CA VAL A 101 22.71 -11.36 -0.90
C VAL A 101 23.54 -10.58 -1.92
N ASP A 102 22.91 -9.64 -2.63
CA ASP A 102 23.57 -8.74 -3.58
C ASP A 102 24.00 -7.45 -2.89
N VAL A 103 23.05 -6.80 -2.21
CA VAL A 103 23.28 -5.60 -1.41
C VAL A 103 22.58 -5.77 -0.07
N ALA A 104 23.28 -5.45 1.03
CA ALA A 104 22.70 -5.32 2.36
C ALA A 104 23.03 -3.91 2.89
N ALA A 105 22.03 -3.04 2.96
CA ALA A 105 22.18 -1.67 3.41
C ALA A 105 21.66 -1.55 4.87
N PRO A 106 22.55 -1.39 5.86
CA PRO A 106 22.18 -1.17 7.25
C PRO A 106 21.77 0.29 7.47
N VAL A 107 20.80 0.50 8.37
CA VAL A 107 20.49 1.81 8.94
C VAL A 107 20.56 1.70 10.44
N ALA A 108 21.28 2.62 11.07
CA ALA A 108 21.38 2.75 12.52
C ALA A 108 20.87 4.14 12.93
N ASN A 109 19.63 4.21 13.41
CA ASN A 109 19.08 5.49 13.88
C ASN A 109 19.68 5.81 15.25
N ILE A 110 20.20 7.03 15.38
CA ILE A 110 20.86 7.49 16.60
C ILE A 110 19.84 8.25 17.45
N GLY A 111 19.28 9.32 16.89
CA GLY A 111 18.31 10.18 17.58
C GLY A 111 18.05 11.48 16.83
N TYR A 112 17.06 12.24 17.31
CA TYR A 112 16.74 13.57 16.83
C TYR A 112 17.66 14.59 17.49
N LEU A 113 18.39 15.33 16.66
CA LEU A 113 19.11 16.54 17.03
C LEU A 113 18.22 17.75 16.86
N MET A 114 18.39 18.75 17.72
CA MET A 114 17.67 20.02 17.62
C MET A 114 18.56 21.02 16.91
N VAL A 115 18.37 21.16 15.60
CA VAL A 115 19.12 22.12 14.79
C VAL A 115 18.52 23.50 15.01
N ALA A 116 19.22 24.35 15.76
CA ALA A 116 18.82 25.72 16.01
C ALA A 116 19.01 26.59 14.76
N SER A 117 18.08 27.53 14.55
CA SER A 117 18.12 28.53 13.50
C SER A 117 17.23 29.72 13.89
N THR A 118 17.10 30.71 13.01
CA THR A 118 16.15 31.81 13.18
C THR A 118 15.32 32.01 11.92
N VAL A 119 14.09 32.50 12.09
CA VAL A 119 13.23 32.98 11.01
C VAL A 119 13.20 34.50 11.05
N ALA A 120 13.82 35.13 10.05
CA ALA A 120 13.77 36.57 9.90
C ALA A 120 12.37 37.02 9.43
N VAL A 121 11.76 37.93 10.18
CA VAL A 121 10.48 38.56 9.87
C VAL A 121 10.70 40.06 9.67
N ASP A 122 10.34 40.54 8.48
CA ASP A 122 10.38 41.96 8.14
C ASP A 122 9.17 42.67 8.78
N VAL A 123 9.45 43.64 9.64
CA VAL A 123 8.48 44.48 10.33
C VAL A 123 8.63 45.96 9.96
N SER A 124 9.43 46.28 8.94
CA SER A 124 9.75 47.65 8.51
C SER A 124 8.50 48.48 8.21
N ARG A 125 7.48 47.86 7.61
CA ARG A 125 6.21 48.52 7.28
C ARG A 125 5.38 48.98 8.48
N PHE A 126 5.73 48.54 9.69
CA PHE A 126 5.02 48.87 10.93
C PHE A 126 5.73 49.95 11.75
N LEU A 127 6.89 50.41 11.29
CA LEU A 127 7.68 51.44 11.95
C LEU A 127 6.96 52.79 11.92
N ASP A 128 7.03 53.53 13.02
CA ASP A 128 6.70 54.95 13.03
C ASP A 128 7.90 55.76 12.56
N GLY A 129 7.80 56.36 11.38
CA GLY A 129 8.82 57.24 10.80
C GLY A 129 8.99 58.59 11.51
N LYS A 130 8.24 58.88 12.58
CA LYS A 130 8.42 60.10 13.39
C LYS A 130 9.11 59.82 14.73
N ALA A 131 9.07 58.58 15.21
CA ALA A 131 9.66 58.21 16.50
C ALA A 131 11.19 58.19 16.43
N SER A 132 11.86 58.79 17.43
CA SER A 132 13.32 58.74 17.57
C SER A 132 13.82 57.37 18.03
N ARG A 133 13.03 56.72 18.91
CA ARG A 133 13.20 55.35 19.43
C ARG A 133 11.83 54.72 19.62
N GLN A 134 11.70 53.43 19.35
CA GLN A 134 10.44 52.69 19.53
C GLN A 134 10.70 51.21 19.81
N ILE A 135 9.71 50.55 20.42
CA ILE A 135 9.69 49.09 20.57
C ILE A 135 8.45 48.53 19.89
N LEU A 136 8.65 47.51 19.05
CA LEU A 136 7.57 46.68 18.54
C LEU A 136 7.55 45.35 19.30
N ARG A 137 6.37 44.88 19.70
CA ARG A 137 6.12 43.52 20.18
C ARG A 137 5.51 42.70 19.05
N ILE A 138 6.04 41.51 18.84
CA ILE A 138 5.61 40.54 17.84
C ILE A 138 5.13 39.32 18.62
N SER A 139 3.84 39.03 18.56
CA SER A 139 3.24 37.87 19.23
C SER A 139 2.91 36.80 18.18
N PRO A 140 3.78 35.80 17.98
CA PRO A 140 3.61 34.79 16.95
C PRO A 140 2.69 33.65 17.43
N THR A 141 1.96 33.07 16.48
CA THR A 141 1.18 31.85 16.64
C THR A 141 1.59 30.90 15.54
N LEU A 142 2.12 29.74 15.92
CA LEU A 142 2.53 28.70 15.01
C LEU A 142 1.35 27.80 14.66
N THR A 143 1.06 27.65 13.38
CA THR A 143 0.16 26.61 12.87
C THR A 143 1.01 25.51 12.21
N SER A 144 0.91 24.29 12.74
CA SER A 144 1.65 23.12 12.25
C SER A 144 0.86 21.84 12.51
N GLY A 145 0.94 20.87 11.59
CA GLY A 145 0.18 19.62 11.68
C GLY A 145 -1.33 19.87 11.79
N LEU A 146 -1.93 19.42 12.90
CA LEU A 146 -3.36 19.64 13.23
C LEU A 146 -3.58 20.72 14.31
N GLY A 147 -2.50 21.33 14.82
CA GLY A 147 -2.52 22.21 15.98
C GLY A 147 -2.16 23.67 15.66
N SER A 148 -2.48 24.53 16.62
CA SER A 148 -2.05 25.92 16.66
C SER A 148 -1.46 26.20 18.04
N TYR A 149 -0.28 26.79 18.09
CA TYR A 149 0.54 26.91 19.29
C TYR A 149 0.97 28.36 19.47
N ARG A 150 0.81 28.89 20.68
CA ARG A 150 1.33 30.23 21.00
C ARG A 150 2.82 30.11 21.29
N THR A 151 3.62 30.92 20.60
CA THR A 151 5.06 31.03 20.81
C THR A 151 5.37 32.21 21.72
N SER A 152 6.64 32.36 22.07
CA SER A 152 7.13 33.52 22.84
C SER A 152 6.90 34.85 22.11
N ASP A 153 6.67 35.91 22.89
CA ASP A 153 6.60 37.26 22.35
C ASP A 153 8.02 37.75 22.04
N GLU A 154 8.23 38.26 20.83
CA GLU A 154 9.51 38.75 20.34
C GLU A 154 9.48 40.28 20.23
N TYR A 155 10.63 40.93 20.33
CA TYR A 155 10.70 42.39 20.40
C TYR A 155 11.68 42.98 19.39
N VAL A 156 11.38 44.17 18.87
CA VAL A 156 12.33 44.95 18.08
C VAL A 156 12.47 46.32 18.68
N TYR A 157 13.69 46.63 19.12
CA TYR A 157 14.08 47.98 19.50
C TYR A 157 14.75 48.65 18.30
N LEU A 158 14.15 49.75 17.82
CA LEU A 158 14.71 50.55 16.75
C LEU A 158 15.04 51.95 17.26
N THR A 159 16.23 52.43 16.93
CA THR A 159 16.65 53.81 17.19
C THR A 159 17.27 54.47 15.96
N ARG A 160 17.04 55.77 15.79
CA ARG A 160 17.75 56.56 14.79
C ARG A 160 19.15 56.96 15.21
N SER A 161 19.42 56.94 16.52
CA SER A 161 20.75 57.17 17.06
C SER A 161 21.61 55.94 16.82
N PRO A 162 22.87 56.07 16.34
CA PRO A 162 23.74 54.92 16.15
C PRO A 162 23.90 54.13 17.46
N LEU A 163 23.56 52.84 17.42
CA LEU A 163 24.01 51.88 18.41
C LEU A 163 25.45 51.55 18.06
N THR A 164 26.39 51.82 18.96
CA THR A 164 27.75 51.31 18.82
C THR A 164 27.71 49.83 19.17
N SER A 165 27.48 48.96 18.20
CA SER A 165 27.42 47.51 18.41
C SER A 165 28.82 46.90 18.48
N ALA A 166 29.03 46.03 19.47
CA ALA A 166 30.01 44.95 19.46
C ALA A 166 29.52 43.86 18.49
N SER A 167 29.55 44.17 17.20
CA SER A 167 29.13 43.27 16.13
C SER A 167 30.32 42.42 15.70
N GLU A 168 30.44 41.20 16.21
CA GLU A 168 30.72 39.97 15.44
C GLU A 168 30.90 38.79 16.40
N SER A 169 30.46 37.62 15.95
CA SER A 169 30.30 36.37 16.70
C SER A 169 31.62 35.66 17.08
N ASP A 170 32.74 36.36 17.15
CA ASP A 170 34.04 35.78 17.47
C ASP A 170 34.67 36.49 18.68
N GLY A 171 34.53 35.90 19.86
CA GLY A 171 35.47 36.11 20.96
C GLY A 171 35.27 37.35 21.83
N LEU A 172 35.08 37.06 23.12
CA LEU A 172 35.51 37.87 24.26
C LEU A 172 34.82 39.23 24.46
N PHE A 173 33.93 39.25 25.44
CA PHE A 173 34.04 40.26 26.48
C PHE A 173 35.41 40.11 27.16
N GLU A 174 36.47 40.65 26.56
CA GLU A 174 37.61 41.11 27.34
C GLU A 174 37.32 42.55 27.70
N SER A 175 36.76 42.70 28.90
CA SER A 175 36.76 43.98 29.56
C SER A 175 38.17 44.21 30.10
N ASP A 176 38.99 44.96 29.37
CA ASP A 176 40.13 45.71 29.95
C ASP A 176 39.66 46.83 30.91
N THR A 177 38.36 46.88 31.24
CA THR A 177 37.75 47.87 32.14
C THR A 177 36.88 47.24 33.22
N LEU A 178 37.31 46.10 33.80
CA LEU A 178 36.98 45.80 35.20
C LEU A 178 37.97 46.46 36.14
N GLU A 179 38.89 47.28 35.61
CA GLU A 179 39.55 48.32 36.37
C GLU A 179 38.98 49.68 35.95
N ALA A 180 38.23 50.28 36.88
CA ALA A 180 37.76 51.66 36.90
C ALA A 180 36.55 52.05 36.01
N GLY A 181 35.51 51.21 35.94
CA GLY A 181 34.14 51.71 35.81
C GLY A 181 33.59 52.04 37.19
N ALA A 182 33.51 53.32 37.58
CA ALA A 182 32.92 53.69 38.87
C ALA A 182 31.46 53.21 38.91
N ALA A 183 31.19 52.16 39.70
CA ALA A 183 29.83 51.78 40.05
C ALA A 183 29.20 52.97 40.77
N ASP A 184 28.11 53.50 40.21
CA ASP A 184 27.30 54.46 40.95
C ASP A 184 26.64 53.71 42.10
N LYS A 185 27.22 53.83 43.30
CA LYS A 185 26.76 53.14 44.51
C LYS A 185 25.34 53.55 44.91
N SER A 186 24.83 54.69 44.42
CA SER A 186 23.47 55.15 44.71
C SER A 186 22.41 54.54 43.79
N THR A 187 22.81 54.13 42.57
CA THR A 187 21.89 53.55 41.57
C THR A 187 22.19 52.09 41.21
N GLN A 188 23.27 51.53 41.73
CA GLN A 188 23.80 50.20 41.39
C GLN A 188 24.01 50.00 39.87
N ARG A 189 24.38 51.07 39.14
CA ARG A 189 24.56 51.03 37.69
C ARG A 189 26.03 50.91 37.30
N TYR A 190 26.32 50.01 36.36
CA TYR A 190 27.59 49.99 35.62
C TYR A 190 27.52 50.97 34.45
N ARG A 191 28.44 51.94 34.42
CA ARG A 191 28.55 52.93 33.34
C ARG A 191 29.89 52.77 32.65
N ILE A 192 29.91 52.18 31.45
CA ILE A 192 31.12 52.08 30.62
C ILE A 192 31.24 53.39 29.84
N LYS A 193 32.13 54.31 30.25
CA LYS A 193 32.44 55.58 29.55
C LYS A 193 31.21 56.33 29.00
N GLY A 194 30.09 56.35 29.74
CA GLY A 194 28.87 57.07 29.35
C GLY A 194 27.94 56.38 28.33
N LYS A 195 28.16 55.11 27.98
CA LYS A 195 27.34 54.34 27.02
C LYS A 195 26.60 53.19 27.71
N TYR A 196 25.36 52.91 27.26
CA TYR A 196 24.53 51.79 27.73
C TYR A 196 24.65 50.63 26.75
N ASP A 197 24.79 49.41 27.26
CA ASP A 197 24.64 48.19 26.46
C ASP A 197 23.15 47.86 26.35
N VAL A 198 22.57 48.18 25.21
CA VAL A 198 21.14 48.06 24.98
C VAL A 198 20.87 46.63 24.49
N CYS A 199 19.95 45.94 25.17
CA CYS A 199 19.46 44.59 24.87
C CYS A 199 20.28 43.41 25.39
N PHE A 200 21.47 43.65 25.93
CA PHE A 200 22.24 42.62 26.65
C PHE A 200 21.39 41.96 27.76
N TYR A 201 20.88 42.76 28.71
CA TYR A 201 20.07 42.26 29.82
C TYR A 201 18.69 41.69 29.42
N PHE A 202 18.22 41.93 28.19
CA PHE A 202 16.99 41.29 27.73
C PHE A 202 17.24 39.88 27.18
N ASN A 203 18.37 39.69 26.50
CA ASN A 203 18.63 38.52 25.68
C ASN A 203 19.67 37.56 26.27
N TRP A 204 20.61 38.06 27.09
CA TRP A 204 21.76 37.31 27.63
C TRP A 204 21.72 37.13 29.16
N ASP A 205 20.97 37.96 29.90
CA ASP A 205 20.77 37.79 31.35
C ASP A 205 19.28 37.93 31.73
N LYS A 206 18.56 36.80 31.77
CA LYS A 206 17.13 36.76 32.13
C LYS A 206 16.91 36.48 33.61
N THR A 207 17.95 36.52 34.44
CA THR A 207 17.82 36.32 35.90
C THR A 207 17.11 37.49 36.58
N ALA A 208 17.18 38.68 35.97
CA ALA A 208 16.72 39.95 36.53
C ALA A 208 17.33 40.28 37.91
N GLN A 209 18.46 39.67 38.25
CA GLN A 209 19.14 39.91 39.52
C GLN A 209 19.90 41.24 39.46
N THR A 210 19.69 42.08 40.47
CA THR A 210 20.35 43.40 40.57
C THR A 210 21.67 43.37 41.34
N GLU A 211 21.93 42.28 42.09
CA GLU A 211 23.17 42.08 42.85
C GLU A 211 24.07 41.05 42.14
N PHE A 212 25.20 41.51 41.59
CA PHE A 212 26.23 40.59 41.07
C PHE A 212 26.97 39.95 42.24
N ASN A 213 26.94 38.63 42.33
CA ASN A 213 27.71 37.91 43.34
C ASN A 213 29.20 37.84 42.97
N LEU A 214 29.96 38.88 43.34
CA LEU A 214 31.41 38.98 43.11
C LEU A 214 32.27 38.01 43.96
N THR A 215 31.66 37.17 44.81
CA THR A 215 32.40 36.21 45.64
C THR A 215 32.66 34.85 44.97
N LEU A 216 32.17 34.65 43.74
CA LEU A 216 32.52 33.46 42.95
C LEU A 216 33.92 33.65 42.35
N PRO A 217 34.86 32.70 42.54
CA PRO A 217 36.16 32.78 41.89
C PRO A 217 35.95 32.79 40.36
N LEU A 218 36.46 33.85 39.74
CA LEU A 218 36.46 34.08 38.30
C LEU A 218 37.02 32.84 37.57
N LYS A 219 36.13 32.00 37.04
CA LYS A 219 36.45 31.23 35.83
C LYS A 219 36.21 32.13 34.62
N PRO A 220 36.90 31.92 33.49
CA PRO A 220 36.90 32.83 32.33
C PRO A 220 35.53 33.03 31.65
N ASN A 221 34.49 32.30 32.06
CA ASN A 221 33.14 32.47 31.56
C ASN A 221 32.37 33.43 32.47
N ILE A 222 32.13 34.63 31.96
CA ILE A 222 31.31 35.67 32.55
C ILE A 222 29.95 35.09 32.97
N ILE A 223 29.75 35.05 34.30
CA ILE A 223 28.48 35.05 35.02
C ILE A 223 27.39 34.21 34.33
N ALA A 224 27.49 32.90 34.53
CA ALA A 224 26.50 31.95 34.03
C ALA A 224 25.11 32.28 34.59
N GLU A 225 24.21 32.66 33.70
CA GLU A 225 22.76 32.69 33.92
C GLU A 225 22.33 31.36 34.55
N ASP A 226 21.94 31.36 35.83
CA ASP A 226 21.46 30.16 36.49
C ASP A 226 19.95 30.05 36.35
N LEU A 227 19.51 29.28 35.35
CA LEU A 227 18.11 29.05 35.01
C LEU A 227 17.60 27.70 35.53
N ARG A 228 18.30 27.05 36.47
CA ARG A 228 17.91 25.73 37.00
C ARG A 228 16.51 25.70 37.63
N ASP A 229 16.05 26.83 38.15
CA ASP A 229 14.71 26.97 38.74
C ASP A 229 13.63 27.34 37.71
N ARG A 230 14.02 27.59 36.45
CA ARG A 230 13.10 27.88 35.34
C ARG A 230 12.74 26.60 34.59
N SER A 231 11.49 26.53 34.13
CA SER A 231 11.05 25.45 33.25
C SER A 231 11.64 25.65 31.84
N PRO A 232 12.12 24.60 31.16
CA PRO A 232 12.48 24.65 29.74
C PRO A 232 11.31 25.02 28.82
N PHE A 233 10.07 24.96 29.32
CA PHE A 233 8.86 25.36 28.59
C PHE A 233 8.42 26.79 28.93
N ASP A 234 9.19 27.54 29.73
CA ASP A 234 8.92 28.94 30.01
C ASP A 234 9.14 29.77 28.73
N PRO A 235 8.09 30.41 28.16
CA PRO A 235 8.22 31.18 26.93
C PRO A 235 9.16 32.37 27.07
N ASP A 236 9.41 32.87 28.29
CA ASP A 236 10.35 33.95 28.52
C ASP A 236 11.79 33.57 28.14
N LEU A 237 12.14 32.28 28.21
CA LEU A 237 13.48 31.79 27.86
C LEU A 237 13.75 31.86 26.36
N SER A 238 12.72 31.79 25.51
CA SER A 238 12.88 31.91 24.06
C SER A 238 12.67 33.34 23.53
N SER A 239 12.13 34.26 24.35
CA SER A 239 11.91 35.65 23.94
C SER A 239 13.24 36.35 23.63
N ARG A 240 13.30 37.08 22.51
CA ARG A 240 14.45 37.85 22.04
C ARG A 240 14.07 39.29 21.67
N MET A 241 15.07 40.17 21.68
CA MET A 241 14.98 41.55 21.22
C MET A 241 16.05 41.84 20.17
N ASN A 242 15.65 42.13 18.94
CA ASN A 242 16.58 42.65 17.92
C ASN A 242 16.75 44.15 18.09
N CYS A 243 18.01 44.60 18.15
CA CYS A 243 18.35 45.99 18.46
C CYS A 243 19.12 46.60 17.31
N GLN A 244 18.45 47.52 16.61
CA GLN A 244 18.87 48.01 15.31
C GLN A 244 18.93 49.53 15.32
N SER A 245 19.88 50.09 14.54
CA SER A 245 20.06 51.54 14.44
C SER A 245 20.39 52.00 13.03
N GLY A 246 20.01 53.25 12.72
CA GLY A 246 20.41 53.92 11.47
C GLY A 246 19.86 53.30 10.18
N GLN A 247 18.87 52.40 10.27
CA GLN A 247 18.23 51.75 9.12
C GLN A 247 16.73 52.07 9.08
N ASP A 248 16.20 52.30 7.87
CA ASP A 248 14.74 52.34 7.59
C ASP A 248 14.13 50.92 7.47
N LYS A 249 14.89 49.89 7.86
CA LYS A 249 14.47 48.50 7.88
C LYS A 249 14.52 47.97 9.30
N ALA A 250 13.51 47.20 9.67
CA ALA A 250 13.44 46.51 10.93
C ALA A 250 13.11 45.04 10.72
N THR A 251 13.95 44.17 11.28
CA THR A 251 13.76 42.70 11.22
C THR A 251 13.84 42.10 12.61
N ILE A 252 13.01 41.09 12.87
CA ILE A 252 13.11 40.23 14.05
C ILE A 252 13.51 38.82 13.63
N ASP A 253 14.50 38.27 14.33
CA ASP A 253 14.95 36.90 14.17
C ASP A 253 14.27 36.05 15.23
N ILE A 254 13.20 35.36 14.84
CA ILE A 254 12.46 34.48 15.75
C ILE A 254 13.25 33.18 15.89
N PRO A 255 13.69 32.78 17.10
CA PRO A 255 14.43 31.53 17.28
C PRO A 255 13.53 30.33 16.99
N VAL A 256 14.06 29.38 16.22
CA VAL A 256 13.37 28.13 15.88
C VAL A 256 14.35 26.97 15.93
N SER A 257 13.85 25.80 16.35
CA SER A 257 14.65 24.57 16.36
C SER A 257 13.98 23.50 15.50
N TYR A 258 14.75 22.84 14.63
CA TYR A 258 14.24 21.77 13.76
C TYR A 258 14.70 20.41 14.28
N PRO A 259 13.78 19.47 14.58
CA PRO A 259 14.16 18.11 14.91
C PRO A 259 14.65 17.40 13.65
N VAL A 260 15.92 17.03 13.63
CA VAL A 260 16.57 16.33 12.53
C VAL A 260 17.02 14.95 13.00
N LEU A 261 16.45 13.90 12.43
CA LEU A 261 16.82 12.54 12.77
C LEU A 261 18.17 12.20 12.12
N LEU A 262 19.18 11.99 12.98
CA LEU A 262 20.50 11.52 12.60
C LEU A 262 20.50 9.98 12.53
N ALA A 263 20.90 9.45 11.38
CA ALA A 263 21.09 8.03 11.17
C ALA A 263 22.48 7.74 10.57
N ALA A 264 23.10 6.67 11.01
CA ALA A 264 24.32 6.15 10.40
C ALA A 264 23.98 5.08 9.35
N VAL A 265 24.67 5.15 8.22
CA VAL A 265 24.50 4.25 7.07
C VAL A 265 25.85 3.75 6.57
N ASP A 266 25.83 2.66 5.81
CA ASP A 266 26.95 2.24 4.96
C ASP A 266 26.80 2.96 3.61
N PRO A 267 27.63 3.99 3.30
CA PRO A 267 27.39 4.87 2.16
C PRO A 267 27.36 4.14 0.82
N VAL A 268 28.21 3.11 0.65
CA VAL A 268 28.32 2.34 -0.59
C VAL A 268 27.11 1.41 -0.75
N ALA A 269 26.68 0.76 0.33
CA ALA A 269 25.50 -0.09 0.29
C ALA A 269 24.22 0.75 0.08
N GLU A 270 24.13 1.93 0.70
CA GLU A 270 23.00 2.86 0.55
C GLU A 270 22.89 3.36 -0.89
N ASP A 271 24.00 3.82 -1.46
CA ASP A 271 24.04 4.30 -2.84
C ASP A 271 23.63 3.20 -3.85
N ARG A 272 24.12 1.97 -3.68
CA ARG A 272 23.69 0.84 -4.53
C ARG A 272 22.21 0.49 -4.37
N LEU A 273 21.62 0.74 -3.21
CA LEU A 273 20.23 0.38 -2.94
C LEU A 273 19.25 1.43 -3.47
N VAL A 274 19.48 2.71 -3.16
CA VAL A 274 18.55 3.82 -3.42
C VAL A 274 19.10 4.91 -4.34
N GLY A 275 20.37 4.83 -4.77
CA GLY A 275 20.99 5.83 -5.65
C GLY A 275 21.29 7.16 -4.95
N LEU A 276 21.60 7.13 -3.65
CA LEU A 276 21.80 8.31 -2.81
C LEU A 276 22.89 9.26 -3.35
N GLY A 277 23.95 8.74 -3.96
CA GLY A 277 25.02 9.55 -4.58
C GLY A 277 24.53 10.40 -5.75
N GLY A 278 23.51 9.94 -6.47
CA GLY A 278 22.88 10.70 -7.57
C GLY A 278 22.01 11.87 -7.11
N THR A 279 21.76 12.01 -5.80
CA THR A 279 20.90 13.07 -5.24
C THR A 279 21.68 14.18 -4.53
N ILE A 280 23.01 14.10 -4.50
CA ILE A 280 23.85 15.17 -3.94
C ILE A 280 23.61 16.47 -4.70
N ALA A 281 23.23 17.51 -3.96
CA ALA A 281 22.94 18.84 -4.49
C ALA A 281 24.14 19.79 -4.29
N SER A 282 24.88 19.63 -3.20
CA SER A 282 26.11 20.40 -2.93
C SER A 282 27.12 19.59 -2.09
N GLY A 283 28.40 19.95 -2.15
CA GLY A 283 29.48 19.22 -1.47
C GLY A 283 29.75 17.86 -2.11
N ARG A 284 30.01 16.83 -1.30
CA ARG A 284 30.29 15.46 -1.77
C ARG A 284 29.51 14.39 -1.00
N MET A 285 29.38 13.22 -1.61
CA MET A 285 28.84 12.02 -0.97
C MET A 285 29.78 11.50 0.14
N LEU A 286 29.21 10.85 1.15
CA LEU A 286 29.96 10.10 2.18
C LEU A 286 30.63 8.87 1.58
N THR A 287 31.79 8.52 2.11
CA THR A 287 32.61 7.37 1.72
C THR A 287 32.91 6.49 2.94
N GLU A 288 33.36 5.25 2.72
CA GLU A 288 33.80 4.37 3.82
C GLU A 288 35.05 4.90 4.56
N GLN A 289 35.77 5.88 3.98
CA GLN A 289 36.96 6.50 4.60
C GLN A 289 36.60 7.63 5.58
N ASP A 290 35.36 8.13 5.53
CA ASP A 290 34.88 9.21 6.38
C ASP A 290 34.67 8.73 7.81
N LYS A 291 35.63 9.04 8.67
CA LYS A 291 35.68 8.63 10.08
C LYS A 291 35.63 9.85 11.02
N PRO A 292 35.16 9.67 12.26
CA PRO A 292 35.30 10.69 13.29
C PRO A 292 36.75 11.10 13.49
N TRP A 293 37.00 12.39 13.70
CA TRP A 293 38.34 12.91 14.01
C TRP A 293 38.28 13.82 15.23
N ARG A 294 39.47 14.13 15.79
CA ARG A 294 39.62 15.03 16.93
C ARG A 294 40.56 16.16 16.58
N VAL A 295 40.25 17.34 17.12
CA VAL A 295 41.06 18.55 17.05
C VAL A 295 41.58 18.84 18.45
N SER A 296 42.87 19.16 18.57
CA SER A 296 43.49 19.54 19.85
C SER A 296 42.98 20.90 20.33
N GLY A 297 42.97 21.14 21.65
CA GLY A 297 42.58 22.42 22.24
C GLY A 297 43.21 23.66 21.61
N ALA A 298 44.50 23.62 21.28
CA ALA A 298 45.22 24.73 20.64
C ALA A 298 44.72 25.10 19.22
N LYS A 299 43.96 24.22 18.57
CA LYS A 299 43.41 24.42 17.21
C LYS A 299 41.88 24.45 17.20
N SER A 300 41.25 24.30 18.35
CA SER A 300 39.80 24.30 18.53
C SER A 300 39.32 25.74 18.70
N VAL A 301 38.20 26.07 18.04
CA VAL A 301 37.50 27.36 18.20
C VAL A 301 36.96 27.51 19.64
N HIS A 302 36.74 26.40 20.34
CA HIS A 302 36.26 26.33 21.71
C HIS A 302 37.38 26.17 22.75
N GLY A 303 38.66 26.17 22.32
CA GLY A 303 39.82 26.03 23.20
C GLY A 303 39.92 24.65 23.89
N GLN A 304 39.28 23.61 23.35
CA GLN A 304 39.19 22.28 23.96
C GLN A 304 39.42 21.14 22.94
N HIS A 305 39.46 19.90 23.42
CA HIS A 305 39.60 18.74 22.53
C HIS A 305 38.28 18.42 21.82
N ASP A 306 37.99 19.14 20.74
CA ASP A 306 36.76 18.93 19.95
C ASP A 306 36.84 17.63 19.15
N SER A 307 35.73 16.91 19.10
CA SER A 307 35.56 15.77 18.21
C SER A 307 34.58 16.16 17.11
N TYR A 308 34.77 15.66 15.89
CA TYR A 308 33.88 15.92 14.77
C TYR A 308 33.46 14.63 14.08
N ILE A 309 32.24 14.61 13.55
CA ILE A 309 31.73 13.53 12.68
C ILE A 309 31.31 14.08 11.32
N PRO A 310 31.63 13.38 10.22
CA PRO A 310 31.18 13.77 8.90
C PRO A 310 29.71 13.43 8.70
N ALA A 311 28.92 14.33 8.11
CA ALA A 311 27.51 14.08 7.82
C ALA A 311 27.01 14.72 6.52
N LEU A 312 25.90 14.17 6.00
CA LEU A 312 25.07 14.77 4.95
C LEU A 312 23.78 15.29 5.55
N LEU A 313 23.26 16.39 5.00
CA LEU A 313 21.97 16.96 5.39
C LEU A 313 21.05 17.09 4.17
N SER A 314 19.76 16.82 4.36
CA SER A 314 18.74 17.03 3.33
C SER A 314 18.53 18.53 3.06
N ASP A 315 18.45 18.95 1.80
CA ASP A 315 18.10 20.34 1.45
C ASP A 315 16.60 20.65 1.61
N ASN A 316 15.77 19.60 1.69
CA ASN A 316 14.32 19.76 1.84
C ASN A 316 13.91 19.72 3.32
N PRO A 317 13.22 20.76 3.83
CA PRO A 317 12.56 20.69 5.12
C PRO A 317 11.38 19.71 5.04
N LEU A 318 11.45 18.63 5.81
CA LEU A 318 10.31 17.72 5.97
C LEU A 318 9.29 18.21 7.00
N THR A 319 9.69 19.17 7.84
CA THR A 319 8.81 19.84 8.79
C THR A 319 8.17 21.06 8.14
N THR A 320 6.84 21.18 8.23
CA THR A 320 6.08 22.29 7.64
C THR A 320 5.34 23.07 8.71
N GLY A 321 5.21 24.39 8.55
CA GLY A 321 4.37 25.21 9.42
C GLY A 321 4.43 26.68 9.05
N THR A 322 3.45 27.44 9.53
CA THR A 322 3.37 28.90 9.31
C THR A 322 3.28 29.62 10.63
N LEU A 323 4.12 30.65 10.80
CA LEU A 323 4.05 31.58 11.92
C LEU A 323 3.21 32.78 11.50
N ASP A 324 2.06 32.93 12.13
CA ASP A 324 1.19 34.10 12.02
C ASP A 324 1.43 35.00 13.23
N ALA A 325 1.95 36.20 13.02
CA ALA A 325 2.31 37.12 14.10
C ALA A 325 1.48 38.39 14.08
N THR A 326 0.98 38.77 15.25
CA THR A 326 0.40 40.09 15.49
C THR A 326 1.51 41.04 15.90
N VAL A 327 1.55 42.23 15.30
CA VAL A 327 2.55 43.25 15.60
C VAL A 327 1.88 44.39 16.35
N GLU A 328 2.45 44.73 17.48
CA GLU A 328 1.99 45.80 18.36
C GLU A 328 3.11 46.82 18.55
N ARG A 329 2.75 48.11 18.56
CA ARG A 329 3.65 49.18 18.95
C ARG A 329 3.46 49.45 20.43
N LEU A 330 4.55 49.33 21.20
CA LEU A 330 4.50 49.55 22.64
C LEU A 330 4.55 51.04 22.96
N ASP A 331 3.75 51.45 23.94
CA ASP A 331 3.84 52.77 24.55
C ASP A 331 5.05 52.79 25.49
N VAL A 332 6.09 53.51 25.09
CA VAL A 332 7.39 53.58 25.77
C VAL A 332 7.53 54.82 26.65
N GLY A 333 6.49 55.67 26.75
CA GLY A 333 6.59 56.97 27.42
C GLY A 333 7.60 57.89 26.73
N ASP A 334 8.57 58.43 27.46
CA ASP A 334 9.66 59.21 26.88
C ASP A 334 10.70 58.29 26.18
N PRO A 335 10.83 58.34 24.84
CA PRO A 335 11.80 57.52 24.12
C PRO A 335 13.25 57.82 24.53
N SER A 336 13.53 58.98 25.14
CA SER A 336 14.87 59.36 25.59
C SER A 336 15.39 58.46 26.72
N GLU A 337 14.49 57.88 27.54
CA GLU A 337 14.83 57.03 28.69
C GLU A 337 15.13 55.57 28.32
N LEU A 338 14.65 55.10 27.16
CA LEU A 338 14.70 53.69 26.74
C LEU A 338 16.08 53.03 26.87
N PRO A 339 17.21 53.64 26.43
CA PRO A 339 18.53 53.02 26.59
C PRO A 339 18.88 52.72 28.04
N SER A 340 18.49 53.60 28.98
CA SER A 340 18.75 53.41 30.40
C SER A 340 17.91 52.30 31.03
N LYS A 341 16.68 52.10 30.54
CA LYS A 341 15.76 51.04 30.97
C LYS A 341 16.17 49.68 30.40
N LEU A 342 16.60 49.64 29.13
CA LEU A 342 17.04 48.42 28.45
C LEU A 342 18.46 47.98 28.83
N GLY A 343 19.30 48.90 29.32
CA GLY A 343 20.63 48.62 29.86
C GLY A 343 20.65 48.25 31.35
N ASN A 344 19.56 47.73 31.90
CA ASN A 344 19.41 47.36 33.31
C ASN A 344 18.95 45.89 33.44
N PRO A 345 19.33 45.14 34.50
CA PRO A 345 18.85 43.78 34.74
C PRO A 345 17.32 43.61 34.72
N THR A 346 16.57 44.67 35.04
CA THR A 346 15.10 44.68 35.00
C THR A 346 14.51 44.94 33.60
N ALA A 347 15.33 45.00 32.53
CA ALA A 347 14.86 45.26 31.17
C ALA A 347 13.75 44.30 30.72
N GLY A 348 13.88 43.00 31.04
CA GLY A 348 12.87 41.99 30.70
C GLY A 348 11.50 42.27 31.32
N SER A 349 11.43 42.63 32.61
CA SER A 349 10.15 42.94 33.28
C SER A 349 9.57 44.27 32.79
N PHE A 350 10.43 45.28 32.60
CA PHE A 350 10.04 46.58 32.05
C PHE A 350 9.34 46.42 30.69
N VAL A 351 9.99 45.79 29.72
CA VAL A 351 9.46 45.64 28.36
C VAL A 351 8.14 44.87 28.34
N ARG A 352 8.02 43.80 29.14
CA ARG A 352 6.80 42.99 29.24
C ARG A 352 5.62 43.74 29.87
N SER A 353 5.88 44.72 30.73
CA SER A 353 4.84 45.54 31.36
C SER A 353 4.26 46.61 30.44
N LEU A 354 4.89 46.91 29.29
CA LEU A 354 4.43 47.97 28.40
C LEU A 354 3.12 47.58 27.69
N HIS A 355 2.21 48.55 27.58
CA HIS A 355 0.98 48.40 26.82
C HIS A 355 1.25 48.57 25.32
N GLY A 356 0.58 47.77 24.49
CA GLY A 356 0.75 47.76 23.04
C GLY A 356 -0.51 48.13 22.28
N THR A 357 -0.37 48.80 21.14
CA THR A 357 -1.44 49.03 20.16
C THR A 357 -1.17 48.20 18.91
N THR A 358 -2.15 47.41 18.44
CA THR A 358 -1.97 46.57 17.25
C THR A 358 -1.83 47.43 15.99
N VAL A 359 -0.69 47.28 15.30
CA VAL A 359 -0.36 48.01 14.06
C VAL A 359 -0.47 47.13 12.81
N GLY A 360 -0.57 45.81 12.97
CA GLY A 360 -0.91 44.90 11.88
C GLY A 360 -0.57 43.43 12.16
N LYS A 361 -0.60 42.62 11.10
CA LYS A 361 -0.25 41.19 11.14
C LYS A 361 0.70 40.82 10.03
N THR A 362 1.61 39.91 10.29
CA THR A 362 2.55 39.36 9.32
C THR A 362 2.57 37.84 9.37
N ARG A 363 2.93 37.21 8.25
CA ARG A 363 2.98 35.75 8.10
C ARG A 363 4.32 35.35 7.53
N VAL A 364 4.94 34.34 8.12
CA VAL A 364 6.18 33.75 7.63
C VAL A 364 6.10 32.22 7.65
N ASP A 365 6.76 31.60 6.67
CA ASP A 365 6.82 30.14 6.55
C ASP A 365 8.06 29.61 7.27
N LEU A 366 7.91 28.55 8.06
CA LEU A 366 9.03 27.92 8.78
C LEU A 366 10.12 27.40 7.84
N SER A 367 9.82 27.08 6.58
CA SER A 367 10.84 26.65 5.60
C SER A 367 11.93 27.70 5.37
N LYS A 368 11.66 28.99 5.62
CA LYS A 368 12.69 30.04 5.53
C LYS A 368 13.80 29.86 6.57
N GLY A 369 13.45 29.51 7.80
CA GLY A 369 14.44 29.26 8.86
C GLY A 369 15.26 28.01 8.62
N TYR A 370 14.67 26.97 8.02
CA TYR A 370 15.43 25.76 7.65
C TYR A 370 16.48 26.06 6.59
N ARG A 371 16.15 26.86 5.56
CA ARG A 371 17.13 27.31 4.56
C ARG A 371 18.29 28.11 5.15
N LYS A 372 18.05 28.87 6.22
CA LYS A 372 19.14 29.54 6.97
C LYS A 372 20.00 28.53 7.71
N ALA A 373 19.42 27.49 8.31
CA ALA A 373 20.19 26.41 8.94
C ALA A 373 21.10 25.67 7.93
N LEU A 374 20.73 25.65 6.64
CA LEU A 374 21.56 25.06 5.60
C LEU A 374 22.84 25.85 5.31
N SER A 375 23.01 27.10 5.73
CA SER A 375 24.29 27.81 5.56
C SER A 375 25.32 27.48 6.62
N GLU A 376 24.92 26.82 7.71
CA GLU A 376 25.84 26.35 8.74
C GLU A 376 26.56 25.09 8.27
N ASP A 377 27.86 25.01 8.52
CA ASP A 377 28.68 23.86 8.16
C ASP A 377 28.92 22.92 9.35
N SER A 378 28.61 23.35 10.58
CA SER A 378 28.70 22.52 11.77
C SER A 378 27.56 22.68 12.76
N PHE A 379 27.17 21.61 13.44
CA PHE A 379 26.11 21.61 14.45
C PHE A 379 26.56 20.91 15.74
N ASP A 380 26.13 21.45 16.88
CA ASP A 380 26.34 20.82 18.18
C ASP A 380 25.43 19.58 18.35
N THR A 381 25.96 18.55 19.01
CA THR A 381 25.24 17.31 19.39
C THR A 381 25.02 17.17 20.90
N GLY A 382 25.09 18.26 21.65
CA GLY A 382 25.02 18.30 23.12
C GLY A 382 23.89 17.48 23.75
N ALA A 383 22.72 17.36 23.11
CA ALA A 383 21.71 16.38 23.47
C ALA A 383 20.96 15.88 22.24
N TYR A 384 20.48 14.64 22.31
CA TYR A 384 19.49 14.15 21.35
C TYR A 384 18.38 13.36 22.03
N TRP A 385 17.31 13.14 21.27
CA TRP A 385 16.12 12.45 21.74
C TRP A 385 15.80 11.24 20.88
N THR A 386 15.28 10.18 21.48
CA THR A 386 14.73 9.01 20.78
C THR A 386 13.25 8.88 21.08
N VAL A 387 12.49 8.34 20.13
CA VAL A 387 11.03 8.24 20.21
C VAL A 387 10.57 6.79 20.18
N GLY A 388 9.53 6.45 20.95
CA GLY A 388 8.92 5.12 20.93
C GLY A 388 7.96 4.89 19.77
N PRO A 389 7.45 3.65 19.61
CA PRO A 389 6.35 3.35 18.70
C PRO A 389 5.03 4.00 19.16
N VAL A 390 4.07 4.15 18.24
CA VAL A 390 2.68 4.53 18.57
C VAL A 390 1.92 3.29 19.04
N THR A 391 1.16 3.45 20.12
CA THR A 391 0.25 2.41 20.62
C THR A 391 -1.14 2.61 20.06
N TYR A 392 -1.74 1.54 19.53
CA TYR A 392 -3.09 1.57 18.94
C TYR A 392 -4.08 0.74 19.77
N ARG A 393 -5.32 1.21 19.85
CA ARG A 393 -6.48 0.45 20.36
C ARG A 393 -7.47 0.22 19.23
N ARG A 394 -8.16 -0.93 19.20
CA ARG A 394 -9.31 -1.10 18.30
C ARG A 394 -10.57 -0.47 18.91
N THR A 395 -11.34 0.24 18.11
CA THR A 395 -12.67 0.75 18.46
C THR A 395 -13.71 -0.37 18.33
N SER A 396 -14.93 -0.13 18.82
CA SER A 396 -16.06 -1.05 18.68
C SER A 396 -16.41 -1.38 17.22
N ASP A 397 -16.14 -0.43 16.32
CA ASP A 397 -16.47 -0.52 14.90
C ASP A 397 -15.36 -1.24 14.09
N GLY A 398 -14.28 -1.65 14.76
CA GLY A 398 -13.14 -2.36 14.16
C GLY A 398 -11.99 -1.47 13.69
N ASP A 399 -12.18 -0.15 13.71
CA ASP A 399 -11.15 0.85 13.34
C ASP A 399 -10.04 0.97 14.39
N LEU A 400 -8.91 1.55 13.99
CA LEU A 400 -7.79 1.81 14.89
C LEU A 400 -7.91 3.21 15.52
N ALA A 401 -7.50 3.35 16.77
CA ALA A 401 -7.37 4.61 17.46
C ALA A 401 -5.98 4.72 18.08
N ALA A 402 -5.26 5.81 17.78
CA ALA A 402 -3.98 6.10 18.39
C ALA A 402 -4.17 6.51 19.86
N GLN A 403 -3.40 5.91 20.77
CA GLN A 403 -3.50 6.23 22.19
C GLN A 403 -2.60 7.41 22.55
N PRO A 404 -3.15 8.50 23.12
CA PRO A 404 -2.33 9.61 23.58
C PRO A 404 -1.46 9.20 24.77
N GLN A 405 -0.30 9.82 24.87
CA GLN A 405 0.64 9.74 25.98
C GLN A 405 0.51 11.00 26.85
N PRO A 406 0.92 10.93 28.13
CA PRO A 406 1.03 12.13 28.97
C PRO A 406 1.95 13.19 28.34
N PRO A 407 1.74 14.48 28.64
CA PRO A 407 2.64 15.55 28.23
C PRO A 407 4.10 15.27 28.62
N GLN A 408 5.05 15.77 27.83
CA GLN A 408 6.47 15.58 28.09
C GLN A 408 6.87 16.27 29.41
N LYS A 409 7.72 15.61 30.20
CA LYS A 409 8.21 16.18 31.46
C LYS A 409 9.31 17.22 31.18
N PRO A 410 9.38 18.33 31.93
CA PRO A 410 10.47 19.31 31.85
C PRO A 410 11.86 18.67 31.96
N SER A 411 12.02 17.64 32.79
CA SER A 411 13.30 16.94 32.99
C SER A 411 13.89 16.27 31.74
N LEU A 412 13.11 16.11 30.66
CA LEU A 412 13.62 15.63 29.36
C LEU A 412 14.41 16.69 28.60
N TRP A 413 14.25 17.96 28.97
CA TRP A 413 14.79 19.14 28.29
C TRP A 413 15.75 19.90 29.22
N ILE A 414 16.51 19.15 30.02
CA ILE A 414 17.53 19.67 30.92
C ILE A 414 18.87 19.04 30.52
N THR A 415 19.93 19.84 30.47
CA THR A 415 21.29 19.38 30.19
C THR A 415 21.83 18.56 31.37
N ASN A 416 22.74 17.61 31.13
CA ASN A 416 23.27 16.74 32.18
C ASN A 416 24.45 17.33 32.97
N SER A 417 25.23 18.24 32.39
CA SER A 417 26.49 18.75 32.95
C SER A 417 26.25 19.91 33.93
N ASN A 418 25.49 20.92 33.51
CA ASN A 418 25.18 22.12 34.29
C ASN A 418 23.71 22.19 34.77
N ARG A 419 22.88 21.20 34.41
CA ARG A 419 21.44 21.12 34.77
C ARG A 419 20.60 22.31 34.30
N GLN A 420 21.05 23.02 33.26
CA GLN A 420 20.33 24.14 32.69
C GLN A 420 19.19 23.67 31.77
N PRO A 421 18.09 24.43 31.64
CA PRO A 421 17.07 24.16 30.63
C PRO A 421 17.66 24.24 29.22
N PHE A 422 17.26 23.31 28.34
CA PHE A 422 17.61 23.34 26.93
C PHE A 422 16.97 24.56 26.27
N SER A 423 17.74 25.34 25.51
CA SER A 423 17.24 26.54 24.84
C SER A 423 16.35 26.21 23.65
N ASN A 424 15.36 27.07 23.36
CA ASN A 424 14.53 27.02 22.14
C ASN A 424 13.82 25.65 21.92
N VAL A 425 13.25 25.07 22.99
CA VAL A 425 12.41 23.87 22.88
C VAL A 425 11.15 24.21 22.06
N PRO A 426 10.83 23.47 20.98
CA PRO A 426 9.64 23.75 20.20
C PRO A 426 8.37 23.57 21.02
N GLU A 427 7.48 24.54 20.91
CA GLU A 427 6.25 24.69 21.68
C GLU A 427 5.33 23.47 21.53
N GLU A 428 5.36 22.83 20.36
CA GLU A 428 4.56 21.64 20.05
C GLU A 428 4.89 20.45 20.98
N ASN A 429 6.08 20.40 21.57
CA ASN A 429 6.49 19.34 22.51
C ASN A 429 5.78 19.40 23.87
N HIS A 430 5.24 20.56 24.27
CA HIS A 430 4.50 20.71 25.52
C HIS A 430 3.01 21.06 25.33
N GLN A 431 2.67 21.85 24.30
CA GLN A 431 1.28 22.23 24.00
C GLN A 431 0.56 21.19 23.13
N GLY A 432 1.31 20.38 22.37
CA GLY A 432 0.77 19.38 21.45
C GLY A 432 0.41 18.06 22.12
N THR A 433 -0.52 17.32 21.50
CA THR A 433 -0.84 15.95 21.89
C THR A 433 0.34 15.03 21.61
N GLN A 434 0.73 14.24 22.61
CA GLN A 434 1.78 13.25 22.51
C GLN A 434 1.16 11.89 22.17
N TYR A 435 1.76 11.14 21.25
CA TYR A 435 1.40 9.76 20.88
C TYR A 435 2.54 8.77 21.09
N ARG A 436 3.76 9.29 21.33
CA ARG A 436 4.98 8.50 21.52
C ARG A 436 5.69 8.88 22.80
N LYS A 437 6.36 7.91 23.41
CA LYS A 437 7.27 8.16 24.53
C LYS A 437 8.55 8.78 23.98
N VAL A 438 8.92 9.95 24.48
CA VAL A 438 10.21 10.60 24.18
C VAL A 438 11.21 10.28 25.29
N THR A 439 12.44 9.97 24.91
CA THR A 439 13.56 9.70 25.83
C THR A 439 14.73 10.59 25.46
N SER A 440 15.23 11.36 26.43
CA SER A 440 16.38 12.24 26.27
C SER A 440 17.69 11.49 26.52
N HIS A 441 18.71 11.81 25.72
CA HIS A 441 20.07 11.31 25.85
C HIS A 441 21.02 12.51 25.82
N ALA A 442 21.29 13.06 26.99
CA ALA A 442 22.21 14.18 27.13
C ALA A 442 23.69 13.71 26.98
N ALA A 443 24.49 14.46 26.22
CA ALA A 443 25.93 14.26 26.08
C ALA A 443 26.70 14.96 27.20
N THR A 444 27.92 14.54 27.51
CA THR A 444 28.72 15.23 28.52
C THR A 444 29.29 16.52 27.92
N ASP A 445 28.67 17.66 28.20
CA ASP A 445 29.19 18.96 27.81
C ASP A 445 30.30 19.40 28.78
N CYS A 446 31.47 19.71 28.21
CA CYS A 446 32.66 20.16 28.93
C CYS A 446 33.20 21.49 28.39
N ILE A 447 32.42 22.24 27.61
CA ILE A 447 32.85 23.53 27.06
C ILE A 447 33.35 24.44 28.20
N GLY A 448 34.60 24.89 28.08
CA GLY A 448 35.28 25.70 29.10
C GLY A 448 35.99 24.94 30.22
N LEU A 449 35.98 23.59 30.22
CA LEU A 449 36.70 22.74 31.19
C LEU A 449 38.04 22.18 30.65
N GLY A 450 38.34 22.38 29.36
CA GLY A 450 39.59 21.99 28.69
C GLY A 450 39.74 20.49 28.40
N THR A 451 39.37 19.61 29.33
CA THR A 451 39.31 18.14 29.15
C THR A 451 38.11 17.53 29.86
N CYS A 452 37.57 16.44 29.29
CA CYS A 452 36.46 15.68 29.87
C CYS A 452 36.93 14.40 30.61
N ASP A 453 38.19 14.32 31.01
CA ASP A 453 38.78 13.05 31.46
C ASP A 453 38.39 12.64 32.89
N GLY A 454 37.59 13.46 33.61
CA GLY A 454 37.05 13.15 34.94
C GLY A 454 35.52 13.25 35.09
N VAL A 455 34.81 13.83 34.10
CA VAL A 455 33.35 13.97 34.11
C VAL A 455 32.78 12.96 33.12
N ASP A 456 32.02 11.99 33.63
CA ASP A 456 31.34 11.01 32.79
C ASP A 456 29.87 10.99 33.20
N SER A 457 29.10 11.91 32.63
CA SER A 457 27.66 11.99 32.79
C SER A 457 26.92 10.96 31.92
N GLY A 458 27.60 9.87 31.54
CA GLY A 458 27.03 8.74 30.84
C GLY A 458 27.40 8.64 29.36
N ARG A 459 28.23 9.53 28.79
CA ARG A 459 28.67 9.50 27.37
C ARG A 459 30.05 10.15 27.17
N LEU A 460 30.69 9.84 26.04
CA LEU A 460 31.86 10.57 25.53
C LEU A 460 31.57 12.08 25.37
N PRO A 461 32.62 12.93 25.26
CA PRO A 461 32.47 14.36 24.92
C PRO A 461 31.64 14.52 23.64
N ASN A 462 30.77 15.54 23.59
CA ASN A 462 29.90 15.79 22.43
C ASN A 462 30.74 16.02 21.16
N PRO A 463 30.57 15.19 20.11
CA PRO A 463 31.18 15.50 18.82
C PRO A 463 30.34 16.56 18.09
N PHE A 464 30.96 17.50 17.39
CA PHE A 464 30.28 18.37 16.46
C PHE A 464 29.98 17.62 15.16
N VAL A 465 28.80 17.84 14.58
CA VAL A 465 28.53 17.43 13.21
C VAL A 465 29.26 18.38 12.28
N HIS A 466 29.98 17.86 11.29
CA HIS A 466 30.55 18.64 10.19
C HIS A 466 29.93 18.17 8.87
N LEU A 467 29.27 19.08 8.17
CA LEU A 467 28.63 18.76 6.89
C LEU A 467 29.69 18.57 5.79
N VAL A 468 29.65 17.42 5.11
CA VAL A 468 30.49 17.16 3.93
C VAL A 468 29.74 17.39 2.61
N GLY A 469 28.41 17.42 2.68
CA GLY A 469 27.55 17.63 1.53
C GLY A 469 26.08 17.69 1.90
N ARG A 470 25.26 18.08 0.94
CA ARG A 470 23.81 18.16 1.06
C ARG A 470 23.13 17.39 -0.06
N TYR A 471 22.00 16.76 0.23
CA TYR A 471 21.30 15.90 -0.73
C TYR A 471 19.82 16.26 -0.84
N ASP A 472 19.25 16.02 -2.01
CA ASP A 472 17.85 16.32 -2.30
C ASP A 472 17.01 15.04 -2.26
N THR A 473 16.20 14.89 -1.20
CA THR A 473 15.28 13.77 -1.04
C THR A 473 14.25 13.66 -2.17
N GLY A 474 13.93 14.76 -2.86
CA GLY A 474 13.01 14.79 -4.00
C GLY A 474 13.59 14.19 -5.29
N ARG A 475 14.92 14.03 -5.37
CA ARG A 475 15.61 13.39 -6.51
C ARG A 475 15.78 11.88 -6.35
N LEU A 476 15.43 11.33 -5.19
CA LEU A 476 15.46 9.88 -5.00
C LEU A 476 14.50 9.23 -6.00
N PRO A 477 14.89 8.11 -6.65
CA PRO A 477 14.05 7.45 -7.64
C PRO A 477 12.73 7.01 -6.99
N GLY A 478 11.64 7.70 -7.33
CA GLY A 478 10.31 7.35 -6.86
C GLY A 478 9.86 6.00 -7.43
N PHE A 479 9.23 5.17 -6.59
CA PHE A 479 8.68 3.88 -7.01
C PHE A 479 7.23 4.05 -7.49
N SER A 480 6.72 3.08 -8.24
CA SER A 480 5.35 3.14 -8.78
C SER A 480 4.32 3.34 -7.65
N PRO A 481 3.32 4.23 -7.78
CA PRO A 481 2.31 4.49 -6.73
C PRO A 481 1.52 3.27 -6.25
N LEU A 482 1.49 2.19 -7.05
CA LEU A 482 0.81 0.91 -6.72
C LEU A 482 1.70 -0.05 -5.92
N SER A 483 3.00 0.21 -5.90
CA SER A 483 4.09 -0.56 -5.23
C SER A 483 4.84 0.25 -4.19
N ASP A 484 4.57 1.55 -4.15
CA ASP A 484 5.12 2.55 -3.25
C ASP A 484 4.68 2.20 -1.84
N THR A 485 5.42 1.25 -1.26
CA THR A 485 5.28 0.84 0.12
C THR A 485 6.03 1.86 0.96
N PRO A 486 5.41 2.49 1.97
CA PRO A 486 6.06 3.44 2.88
C PRO A 486 7.00 2.75 3.88
N LEU A 487 7.79 1.81 3.38
CA LEU A 487 8.92 1.18 4.04
C LEU A 487 10.24 1.83 3.62
N GLU A 488 10.18 2.85 2.75
CA GLU A 488 11.34 3.65 2.42
C GLU A 488 11.81 4.47 3.61
N THR A 489 13.14 4.60 3.71
CA THR A 489 13.79 5.22 4.86
C THR A 489 13.72 6.74 4.81
N TYR A 490 13.63 7.36 3.62
CA TYR A 490 13.82 8.81 3.45
C TYR A 490 12.55 9.58 3.06
N GLN A 491 11.41 8.90 2.94
CA GLN A 491 10.14 9.52 2.54
C GLN A 491 9.20 9.69 3.74
N THR A 492 8.45 10.79 3.75
CA THR A 492 7.40 10.97 4.77
C THR A 492 6.20 10.07 4.48
N PRO A 493 5.61 9.46 5.52
CA PRO A 493 4.38 8.68 5.36
C PRO A 493 3.24 9.52 4.79
N GLN A 494 2.52 8.97 3.81
CA GLN A 494 1.32 9.59 3.27
C GLN A 494 0.14 9.37 4.23
N VAL A 495 -0.06 10.32 5.14
CA VAL A 495 -1.19 10.36 6.08
C VAL A 495 -2.19 11.40 5.60
N THR A 496 -3.40 10.99 5.23
CA THR A 496 -4.41 11.91 4.66
C THR A 496 -5.68 11.93 5.51
N GLY A 497 -6.45 13.02 5.53
CA GLY A 497 -7.72 13.06 6.26
C GLY A 497 -8.73 12.03 5.75
N ALA A 498 -9.23 11.17 6.63
CA ALA A 498 -10.23 10.13 6.32
C ALA A 498 -11.64 10.72 6.18
N ASP A 499 -11.98 11.72 7.00
CA ASP A 499 -13.24 12.45 6.96
C ASP A 499 -13.10 13.86 6.34
N SER A 500 -14.24 14.49 6.02
CA SER A 500 -14.27 15.83 5.40
C SER A 500 -13.76 16.93 6.33
N ALA A 501 -14.01 16.82 7.64
CA ALA A 501 -13.57 17.79 8.64
C ALA A 501 -12.05 17.83 8.77
N THR A 502 -11.41 16.67 8.83
CA THR A 502 -9.97 16.49 8.89
C THR A 502 -9.32 16.94 7.58
N ARG A 503 -9.91 16.61 6.41
CA ARG A 503 -9.43 17.12 5.12
C ARG A 503 -9.50 18.65 5.04
N ALA A 504 -10.55 19.28 5.58
CA ALA A 504 -10.66 20.73 5.62
C ALA A 504 -9.58 21.35 6.53
N ARG A 505 -9.33 20.78 7.72
CA ARG A 505 -8.26 21.21 8.63
C ARG A 505 -6.87 21.10 8.00
N LEU A 506 -6.62 20.02 7.26
CA LEU A 506 -5.37 19.81 6.51
C LEU A 506 -5.32 20.57 5.17
N ARG A 507 -6.36 21.33 4.81
CA ARG A 507 -6.49 22.05 3.53
C ARG A 507 -6.26 21.15 2.31
N GLY A 508 -6.72 19.90 2.39
CA GLY A 508 -6.57 18.90 1.33
C GLY A 508 -5.16 18.33 1.16
N LYS A 509 -4.18 18.70 1.99
CA LYS A 509 -2.81 18.17 1.96
C LYS A 509 -2.65 16.97 2.91
N PRO A 510 -1.64 16.10 2.70
CA PRO A 510 -1.26 15.12 3.71
C PRO A 510 -0.78 15.78 5.01
N LEU A 511 -1.02 15.12 6.14
CA LEU A 511 -0.45 15.48 7.44
C LEU A 511 1.06 15.22 7.40
N GLN A 512 1.85 16.31 7.41
CA GLN A 512 3.31 16.25 7.47
C GLN A 512 3.82 16.21 8.93
N PRO A 513 5.07 15.77 9.15
CA PRO A 513 5.72 15.92 10.45
C PRO A 513 5.75 17.38 10.92
N ASP A 514 5.47 17.61 12.20
CA ASP A 514 5.68 18.88 12.90
C ASP A 514 6.98 18.82 13.73
N ARG A 515 7.22 19.79 14.63
CA ARG A 515 8.40 19.80 15.51
C ARG A 515 8.19 19.04 16.83
N ASN A 516 7.04 18.37 16.99
CA ASN A 516 6.72 17.58 18.18
C ASN A 516 7.35 16.19 18.06
N LEU A 517 8.39 15.92 18.87
CA LEU A 517 9.06 14.61 18.88
C LEU A 517 8.12 13.49 19.31
N GLY A 518 7.19 13.78 20.23
CA GLY A 518 6.17 12.84 20.64
C GLY A 518 4.94 12.84 19.72
N GLY A 519 4.95 13.59 18.62
CA GLY A 519 3.86 13.69 17.66
C GLY A 519 3.53 12.38 16.94
N TYR A 520 2.42 12.40 16.22
CA TYR A 520 1.92 11.20 15.54
C TYR A 520 2.82 10.80 14.35
N VAL A 521 3.07 11.75 13.45
CA VAL A 521 3.95 11.58 12.28
C VAL A 521 5.35 12.08 12.64
N SER A 522 6.33 11.18 12.65
CA SER A 522 7.73 11.55 12.94
C SER A 522 8.51 11.83 11.65
N PRO A 523 9.44 12.81 11.65
CA PRO A 523 10.31 13.04 10.50
C PRO A 523 11.22 11.83 10.26
N PRO A 524 11.38 11.35 9.01
CA PRO A 524 12.36 10.32 8.69
C PRO A 524 13.81 10.84 8.83
N PRO A 525 14.82 9.96 8.77
CA PRO A 525 16.22 10.36 8.73
C PRO A 525 16.51 11.37 7.60
N THR A 526 16.92 12.58 7.98
CA THR A 526 17.31 13.66 7.06
C THR A 526 18.76 14.09 7.23
N MET A 527 19.44 13.59 8.27
CA MET A 527 20.88 13.72 8.43
C MET A 527 21.52 12.34 8.47
N LEU A 528 22.56 12.15 7.66
CA LEU A 528 23.21 10.87 7.47
C LEU A 528 24.68 10.95 7.86
N THR A 529 25.18 9.96 8.59
CA THR A 529 26.62 9.81 8.90
C THR A 529 27.07 8.37 8.62
N THR A 530 28.34 8.08 8.86
CA THR A 530 28.93 6.74 8.64
C THR A 530 28.72 5.82 9.84
N MET A 531 28.69 4.50 9.60
CA MET A 531 28.58 3.49 10.67
C MET A 531 29.68 3.59 11.73
N ASP A 532 30.88 4.08 11.37
CA ASP A 532 31.99 4.29 12.31
C ASP A 532 31.73 5.44 13.28
N SER A 533 30.89 6.40 12.89
CA SER A 533 30.56 7.60 13.68
C SER A 533 29.58 7.34 14.83
N ILE A 534 28.91 6.19 14.83
CA ILE A 534 27.93 5.84 15.86
C ILE A 534 28.59 5.84 17.24
N THR A 535 29.75 5.19 17.36
CA THR A 535 30.43 5.07 18.66
C THR A 535 30.96 6.39 19.20
N ALA A 536 31.24 7.36 18.34
CA ALA A 536 31.60 8.72 18.76
C ALA A 536 30.43 9.42 19.46
N LEU A 537 29.20 9.10 19.05
CA LEU A 537 28.01 9.62 19.67
C LEU A 537 27.60 8.76 20.86
N THR A 538 27.26 7.49 20.65
CA THR A 538 26.50 6.63 21.59
C THR A 538 27.27 6.15 22.80
N ARG A 539 28.59 6.03 22.70
CA ARG A 539 29.40 5.29 23.67
C ARG A 539 29.35 5.91 25.06
N SER A 540 28.85 5.12 26.01
CA SER A 540 29.00 5.37 27.44
C SER A 540 30.23 4.68 28.03
N ARG A 541 30.96 5.36 28.93
CA ARG A 541 32.03 4.73 29.72
C ARG A 541 31.50 4.00 30.97
N ARG A 542 30.33 4.41 31.50
CA ARG A 542 29.69 3.81 32.69
C ARG A 542 28.53 2.85 32.38
N VAL A 543 27.60 3.22 31.50
CA VAL A 543 26.36 2.47 31.25
C VAL A 543 26.11 2.34 29.74
N PRO A 544 26.66 1.31 29.08
CA PRO A 544 26.49 1.10 27.66
C PRO A 544 25.01 0.93 27.29
N SER A 545 24.54 1.74 26.35
CA SER A 545 23.19 1.70 25.80
C SER A 545 22.99 0.50 24.85
N LEU A 546 21.76 0.20 24.47
CA LEU A 546 21.48 -0.81 23.43
C LEU A 546 22.15 -0.43 22.10
N GLN A 547 22.17 0.87 21.76
CA GLN A 547 22.82 1.38 20.55
C GLN A 547 24.34 1.12 20.57
N ASP A 548 24.98 1.04 21.74
CA ASP A 548 26.41 0.73 21.83
C ASP A 548 26.73 -0.73 21.50
N LYS A 549 25.87 -1.64 21.95
CA LYS A 549 26.08 -3.09 21.76
C LYS A 549 25.56 -3.57 20.40
N ALA A 550 24.43 -3.00 19.97
CA ALA A 550 23.69 -3.42 18.80
C ALA A 550 23.15 -2.17 18.06
N PRO A 551 24.01 -1.42 17.35
CA PRO A 551 23.62 -0.11 16.80
C PRO A 551 22.64 -0.17 15.63
N VAL A 552 22.56 -1.30 14.91
CA VAL A 552 21.80 -1.38 13.66
C VAL A 552 20.31 -1.49 13.97
N SER A 553 19.52 -0.54 13.44
CA SER A 553 18.07 -0.46 13.59
C SER A 553 17.32 -1.30 12.55
N ALA A 554 17.88 -1.49 11.36
CA ALA A 554 17.35 -2.38 10.33
C ALA A 554 18.40 -2.70 9.26
N ILE A 555 18.22 -3.82 8.55
CA ILE A 555 19.01 -4.17 7.36
C ILE A 555 18.05 -4.39 6.19
N ARG A 556 18.24 -3.61 5.12
CA ARG A 556 17.47 -3.72 3.87
C ARG A 556 18.30 -4.47 2.84
N ILE A 557 17.73 -5.53 2.26
CA ILE A 557 18.49 -6.50 1.46
C ILE A 557 17.89 -6.62 0.06
N ARG A 558 18.77 -6.50 -0.95
CA ARG A 558 18.50 -6.90 -2.33
C ARG A 558 19.12 -8.27 -2.58
N VAL A 559 18.35 -9.17 -3.19
CA VAL A 559 18.76 -10.56 -3.43
C VAL A 559 19.26 -10.69 -4.88
N ALA A 560 20.39 -11.39 -5.05
CA ALA A 560 21.04 -11.55 -6.33
C ALA A 560 20.13 -12.29 -7.35
N GLY A 561 20.09 -11.77 -8.58
CA GLY A 561 19.31 -12.37 -9.67
C GLY A 561 17.79 -12.26 -9.51
N VAL A 562 17.29 -11.38 -8.65
CA VAL A 562 15.84 -11.10 -8.53
C VAL A 562 15.45 -9.99 -9.50
N THR A 563 14.61 -10.32 -10.46
CA THR A 563 14.10 -9.38 -11.48
C THR A 563 12.61 -9.08 -11.33
N GLY A 564 11.90 -9.81 -10.44
CA GLY A 564 10.49 -9.59 -10.15
C GLY A 564 9.88 -10.66 -9.22
N VAL A 565 8.58 -10.91 -9.39
CA VAL A 565 7.76 -11.84 -8.57
C VAL A 565 7.62 -13.25 -9.17
N ASP A 566 8.50 -13.63 -10.10
CA ASP A 566 8.48 -14.97 -10.67
C ASP A 566 8.86 -16.07 -9.65
N THR A 567 8.60 -17.32 -10.00
CA THR A 567 8.81 -18.47 -9.11
C THR A 567 10.27 -18.66 -8.73
N ALA A 568 11.21 -18.41 -9.64
CA ALA A 568 12.64 -18.56 -9.40
C ALA A 568 13.17 -17.42 -8.51
N SER A 569 12.81 -16.17 -8.81
CA SER A 569 13.12 -15.02 -7.95
C SER A 569 12.55 -15.21 -6.54
N ARG A 570 11.31 -15.68 -6.42
CA ARG A 570 10.69 -15.99 -5.11
C ARG A 570 11.44 -17.08 -4.35
N ALA A 571 11.87 -18.14 -5.02
CA ALA A 571 12.64 -19.20 -4.40
C ALA A 571 13.98 -18.66 -3.85
N ARG A 572 14.66 -17.78 -4.61
CA ARG A 572 15.88 -17.10 -4.17
C ARG A 572 15.63 -16.22 -2.93
N VAL A 573 14.61 -15.37 -2.96
CA VAL A 573 14.26 -14.49 -1.84
C VAL A 573 13.91 -15.29 -0.58
N ASN A 574 13.08 -16.32 -0.73
CA ASN A 574 12.70 -17.19 0.40
C ASN A 574 13.87 -18.01 0.93
N ALA A 575 14.82 -18.42 0.08
CA ALA A 575 16.02 -19.11 0.52
C ALA A 575 16.91 -18.21 1.39
N VAL A 576 17.16 -16.97 0.95
CA VAL A 576 17.91 -15.98 1.75
C VAL A 576 17.17 -15.67 3.06
N ALA A 577 15.89 -15.33 3.00
CA ALA A 577 15.09 -15.03 4.18
C ALA A 577 15.03 -16.22 5.16
N GLY A 578 14.84 -17.44 4.65
CA GLY A 578 14.84 -18.66 5.44
C GLY A 578 16.18 -18.93 6.12
N LYS A 579 17.30 -18.71 5.41
CA LYS A 579 18.65 -18.84 5.96
C LYS A 579 18.92 -17.83 7.08
N ILE A 580 18.50 -16.58 6.92
CA ILE A 580 18.63 -15.56 7.97
C ILE A 580 17.79 -15.97 9.20
N ARG A 581 16.54 -16.41 9.02
CA ARG A 581 15.68 -16.87 10.12
C ARG A 581 16.27 -18.08 10.86
N ALA A 582 16.85 -19.04 10.14
CA ALA A 582 17.48 -20.21 10.73
C ALA A 582 18.74 -19.85 11.53
N THR A 583 19.52 -18.89 11.05
CA THR A 583 20.76 -18.46 11.71
C THR A 583 20.48 -17.55 12.90
N TYR A 584 19.46 -16.69 12.79
CA TYR A 584 19.10 -15.67 13.78
C TYR A 584 17.60 -15.70 14.09
N PRO A 585 17.12 -16.68 14.88
CA PRO A 585 15.69 -16.89 15.13
C PRO A 585 15.00 -15.74 15.88
N ARG A 586 15.77 -14.90 16.58
CA ARG A 586 15.24 -13.71 17.27
C ARG A 586 15.07 -12.50 16.35
N LEU A 587 15.76 -12.46 15.21
CA LEU A 587 15.62 -11.38 14.25
C LEU A 587 14.34 -11.57 13.45
N GLN A 588 13.63 -10.47 13.23
CA GLN A 588 12.43 -10.47 12.41
C GLN A 588 12.84 -10.30 10.95
N VAL A 589 12.39 -11.20 10.09
CA VAL A 589 12.75 -11.19 8.66
C VAL A 589 11.49 -11.13 7.83
N ASP A 590 11.27 -10.00 7.19
CA ASP A 590 10.10 -9.68 6.40
C ASP A 590 10.43 -9.71 4.91
N VAL A 591 9.68 -10.51 4.15
CA VAL A 591 9.78 -10.52 2.69
C VAL A 591 8.90 -9.40 2.15
N THR A 592 9.51 -8.41 1.49
CA THR A 592 8.83 -7.21 0.98
C THR A 592 8.51 -7.28 -0.51
N VAL A 593 9.08 -8.25 -1.23
CA VAL A 593 8.69 -8.53 -2.61
C VAL A 593 7.22 -8.92 -2.67
N GLY A 594 6.46 -8.23 -3.53
CA GLY A 594 5.03 -8.49 -3.69
C GLY A 594 4.15 -7.97 -2.56
N SER A 595 4.67 -7.09 -1.70
CA SER A 595 3.87 -6.32 -0.75
C SER A 595 3.06 -5.23 -1.47
N SER A 596 1.95 -4.80 -0.85
CA SER A 596 1.11 -3.71 -1.36
C SER A 596 0.65 -2.82 -0.21
N PRO A 597 0.48 -1.50 -0.45
CA PRO A 597 -0.20 -0.62 0.49
C PRO A 597 -1.62 -1.11 0.78
N ALA A 598 -1.98 -1.07 2.06
CA ALA A 598 -3.24 -1.46 2.66
C ALA A 598 -3.73 -0.30 3.54
N PRO A 599 -4.57 0.60 3.02
CA PRO A 599 -5.06 1.76 3.77
C PRO A 599 -5.76 1.34 5.07
N GLN A 600 -5.44 1.99 6.18
CA GLN A 600 -6.06 1.80 7.49
C GLN A 600 -6.56 3.15 7.99
N THR A 601 -7.80 3.19 8.48
CA THR A 601 -8.33 4.38 9.15
C THR A 601 -7.90 4.36 10.61
N VAL A 602 -7.28 5.46 11.04
CA VAL A 602 -6.82 5.69 12.40
C VAL A 602 -7.47 6.95 12.95
N ALA A 603 -8.18 6.84 14.07
CA ALA A 603 -8.66 7.97 14.83
C ALA A 603 -7.52 8.53 15.69
N LEU A 604 -7.18 9.82 15.48
CA LEU A 604 -6.18 10.54 16.29
C LEU A 604 -6.83 11.22 17.50
N SER A 605 -8.06 11.68 17.33
CA SER A 605 -8.92 12.24 18.38
C SER A 605 -10.39 11.99 18.03
N SER A 606 -11.32 12.39 18.91
CA SER A 606 -12.77 12.33 18.62
C SER A 606 -13.18 13.16 17.40
N SER A 607 -12.36 14.12 16.97
CA SER A 607 -12.66 15.04 15.86
C SER A 607 -11.69 14.96 14.69
N ALA A 608 -10.76 14.00 14.70
CA ALA A 608 -9.75 13.84 13.65
C ALA A 608 -9.51 12.37 13.32
N GLN A 609 -9.84 11.98 12.09
CA GLN A 609 -9.55 10.66 11.54
C GLN A 609 -8.64 10.78 10.33
N VAL A 610 -7.61 9.95 10.30
CA VAL A 610 -6.63 9.90 9.21
C VAL A 610 -6.59 8.52 8.59
N THR A 611 -6.24 8.47 7.31
CA THR A 611 -5.97 7.24 6.58
C THR A 611 -4.46 7.10 6.41
N GLU A 612 -3.93 5.98 6.85
CA GLU A 612 -2.53 5.61 6.67
C GLU A 612 -2.38 4.44 5.71
N ARG A 613 -1.29 4.41 4.96
CA ARG A 613 -0.98 3.31 4.04
C ARG A 613 -0.10 2.26 4.73
N TRP A 614 -0.71 1.34 5.48
CA TRP A 614 0.04 0.21 6.06
C TRP A 614 0.47 -0.76 4.96
N VAL A 615 1.38 -1.69 5.22
CA VAL A 615 1.90 -2.59 4.17
C VAL A 615 1.47 -4.03 4.43
N ALA A 616 0.69 -4.59 3.50
CA ALA A 616 0.31 -5.98 3.51
C ALA A 616 1.36 -6.84 2.79
N LYS A 617 1.93 -7.82 3.49
CA LYS A 617 2.98 -8.71 2.98
C LYS A 617 2.41 -9.75 2.01
N GLY A 618 3.10 -9.98 0.89
CA GLY A 618 2.80 -11.08 -0.03
C GLY A 618 1.45 -11.00 -0.75
N VAL A 619 0.85 -9.81 -0.87
CA VAL A 619 -0.41 -9.58 -1.59
C VAL A 619 -0.30 -10.01 -3.05
N ALA A 620 0.75 -9.59 -3.75
CA ALA A 620 0.97 -9.97 -5.14
C ALA A 620 1.05 -11.49 -5.32
N LEU A 621 1.60 -12.20 -4.34
CA LEU A 621 1.70 -13.67 -4.39
C LEU A 621 0.34 -14.34 -4.20
N ARG A 622 -0.49 -13.83 -3.29
CA ARG A 622 -1.88 -14.29 -3.12
C ARG A 622 -2.70 -14.01 -4.38
N ILE A 623 -2.53 -12.83 -4.98
CA ILE A 623 -3.15 -12.46 -6.25
C ILE A 623 -2.74 -13.43 -7.35
N LEU A 624 -1.44 -13.64 -7.58
CA LEU A 624 -0.94 -14.52 -8.64
C LEU A 624 -1.43 -15.96 -8.47
N ARG A 625 -1.32 -16.52 -7.26
CA ARG A 625 -1.82 -17.89 -6.98
C ARG A 625 -3.33 -18.00 -7.18
N ALA A 626 -4.09 -17.01 -6.72
CA ALA A 626 -5.55 -17.03 -6.89
C ALA A 626 -5.93 -16.91 -8.36
N VAL A 627 -5.25 -16.06 -9.14
CA VAL A 627 -5.46 -15.93 -10.58
C VAL A 627 -5.12 -17.22 -11.31
N ASP A 628 -4.01 -17.89 -10.96
CA ASP A 628 -3.62 -19.17 -11.55
C ASP A 628 -4.64 -20.28 -11.23
N THR A 629 -5.02 -20.44 -9.96
CA THR A 629 -6.05 -21.43 -9.55
C THR A 629 -7.39 -21.15 -10.22
N LYS A 630 -7.84 -19.89 -10.25
CA LYS A 630 -9.08 -19.49 -10.90
C LYS A 630 -9.06 -19.78 -12.39
N SER A 631 -7.96 -19.47 -13.07
CA SER A 631 -7.80 -19.72 -14.51
C SER A 631 -7.79 -21.21 -14.81
N ALA A 632 -7.14 -22.03 -13.98
CA ALA A 632 -7.13 -23.48 -14.12
C ALA A 632 -8.52 -24.09 -13.92
N VAL A 633 -9.25 -23.68 -12.87
CA VAL A 633 -10.63 -24.14 -12.61
C VAL A 633 -11.55 -23.76 -13.77
N LEU A 634 -11.47 -22.53 -14.26
CA LEU A 634 -12.21 -22.07 -15.44
C LEU A 634 -11.92 -22.91 -16.67
N PHE A 635 -10.64 -23.16 -16.95
CA PHE A 635 -10.22 -23.92 -18.12
C PHE A 635 -10.74 -25.37 -18.07
N VAL A 636 -10.57 -26.07 -16.93
CA VAL A 636 -11.09 -27.43 -16.73
C VAL A 636 -12.60 -27.46 -16.90
N LEU A 637 -13.31 -26.49 -16.34
CA LEU A 637 -14.74 -26.44 -16.41
C LEU A 637 -15.26 -26.21 -17.83
N VAL A 638 -14.62 -25.33 -18.60
CA VAL A 638 -14.97 -25.09 -20.01
C VAL A 638 -14.69 -26.33 -20.86
N LEU A 639 -13.63 -27.09 -20.56
CA LEU A 639 -13.36 -28.38 -21.21
C LEU A 639 -14.49 -29.39 -20.95
N VAL A 640 -14.92 -29.55 -19.69
CA VAL A 640 -16.02 -30.47 -19.31
C VAL A 640 -17.34 -30.04 -19.97
N VAL A 641 -17.63 -28.73 -19.87
CA VAL A 641 -18.41 -27.90 -20.80
C VAL A 641 -18.66 -28.50 -22.18
N CYS A 642 -17.61 -28.33 -22.98
CA CYS A 642 -17.55 -28.68 -24.38
C CYS A 642 -17.57 -30.19 -24.60
N ALA A 643 -16.91 -30.99 -23.74
CA ALA A 643 -16.88 -32.45 -23.84
C ALA A 643 -18.29 -33.02 -23.79
N LEU A 644 -19.11 -32.57 -22.84
CA LEU A 644 -20.48 -33.03 -22.73
C LEU A 644 -21.34 -32.57 -23.90
N PHE A 645 -21.19 -31.31 -24.33
CA PHE A 645 -21.93 -30.82 -25.49
C PHE A 645 -21.60 -31.62 -26.76
N ILE A 646 -20.31 -31.87 -27.03
CA ILE A 646 -19.88 -32.67 -28.17
C ILE A 646 -20.33 -34.12 -28.04
N GLY A 647 -20.22 -34.72 -26.85
CA GLY A 647 -20.69 -36.08 -26.58
C GLY A 647 -22.18 -36.23 -26.83
N GLN A 648 -22.97 -35.21 -26.47
CA GLN A 648 -24.41 -35.15 -26.74
C GLN A 648 -24.73 -35.08 -28.23
N ALA A 649 -24.05 -34.18 -28.95
CA ALA A 649 -24.18 -34.09 -30.40
C ALA A 649 -23.78 -35.41 -31.09
N ALA A 650 -22.69 -36.06 -30.63
CA ALA A 650 -22.24 -37.35 -31.14
C ALA A 650 -23.25 -38.47 -30.87
N LEU A 651 -23.80 -38.55 -29.66
CA LEU A 651 -24.89 -39.46 -29.30
C LEU A 651 -26.12 -39.26 -30.18
N ALA A 652 -26.50 -38.01 -30.44
CA ALA A 652 -27.60 -37.67 -31.36
C ALA A 652 -27.31 -38.13 -32.80
N SER A 653 -26.08 -37.92 -33.29
CA SER A 653 -25.62 -38.37 -34.61
C SER A 653 -25.75 -39.87 -34.77
N VAL A 654 -25.16 -40.65 -33.84
CA VAL A 654 -25.21 -42.11 -33.84
C VAL A 654 -26.65 -42.61 -33.81
N ARG A 655 -27.49 -42.01 -32.95
CA ARG A 655 -28.91 -42.39 -32.83
C ARG A 655 -29.71 -42.17 -34.11
N SER A 656 -29.44 -41.09 -34.83
CA SER A 656 -30.10 -40.79 -36.09
C SER A 656 -29.70 -41.73 -37.23
N ARG A 657 -28.62 -42.51 -37.03
CA ARG A 657 -28.03 -43.44 -38.01
C ARG A 657 -28.15 -44.91 -37.58
N ARG A 658 -29.04 -45.23 -36.63
CA ARG A 658 -29.20 -46.60 -36.12
C ARG A 658 -29.51 -47.63 -37.20
N ILE A 659 -30.39 -47.28 -38.15
CA ILE A 659 -30.75 -48.15 -39.29
C ILE A 659 -29.55 -48.39 -40.21
N GLU A 660 -28.72 -47.38 -40.42
CA GLU A 660 -27.53 -47.46 -41.26
C GLU A 660 -26.42 -48.30 -40.60
N ILE A 661 -26.19 -48.08 -39.31
CA ILE A 661 -25.23 -48.88 -38.53
C ILE A 661 -25.72 -50.35 -38.47
N GLY A 662 -27.04 -50.56 -38.35
CA GLY A 662 -27.66 -51.88 -38.39
C GLY A 662 -27.52 -52.58 -39.75
N THR A 663 -27.67 -51.86 -40.86
CA THR A 663 -27.47 -52.43 -42.20
C THR A 663 -26.01 -52.76 -42.47
N LEU A 664 -25.06 -51.90 -42.07
CA LEU A 664 -23.62 -52.20 -42.14
C LEU A 664 -23.27 -53.45 -41.31
N ARG A 665 -23.87 -53.59 -40.12
CA ARG A 665 -23.77 -54.78 -39.27
C ARG A 665 -24.33 -56.05 -39.94
N CYS A 666 -25.45 -55.95 -40.66
CA CYS A 666 -26.00 -57.06 -41.47
C CYS A 666 -25.08 -57.46 -42.62
N LEU A 667 -24.34 -56.51 -43.19
CA LEU A 667 -23.40 -56.72 -44.29
C LEU A 667 -22.02 -57.25 -43.83
N GLY A 668 -21.88 -57.64 -42.56
CA GLY A 668 -20.69 -58.28 -42.02
C GLY A 668 -19.63 -57.35 -41.43
N TRP A 669 -19.89 -56.04 -41.28
CA TRP A 669 -18.94 -55.13 -40.64
C TRP A 669 -18.75 -55.45 -39.16
N SER A 670 -17.49 -55.58 -38.74
CA SER A 670 -17.09 -55.80 -37.36
C SER A 670 -17.36 -54.58 -36.48
N GLY A 671 -17.48 -54.78 -35.16
CA GLY A 671 -17.63 -53.65 -34.23
C GLY A 671 -16.44 -52.70 -34.20
N GLY A 672 -15.24 -53.18 -34.48
CA GLY A 672 -14.06 -52.33 -34.61
C GLY A 672 -14.14 -51.39 -35.82
N GLU A 673 -14.71 -51.84 -36.94
CA GLU A 673 -14.87 -51.02 -38.15
C GLU A 673 -15.93 -49.93 -37.96
N VAL A 674 -17.05 -50.26 -37.30
CA VAL A 674 -18.06 -49.26 -36.90
C VAL A 674 -17.48 -48.23 -35.94
N LEU A 675 -16.67 -48.67 -34.96
CA LEU A 675 -15.98 -47.76 -34.02
C LEU A 675 -15.03 -46.80 -34.75
N ARG A 676 -14.18 -47.33 -35.65
CA ARG A 676 -13.24 -46.52 -36.44
C ARG A 676 -13.97 -45.53 -37.35
N LEU A 677 -15.08 -45.94 -37.97
CA LEU A 677 -15.87 -45.07 -38.84
C LEU A 677 -16.40 -43.86 -38.07
N VAL A 678 -17.07 -44.09 -36.93
CA VAL A 678 -17.66 -43.02 -36.12
C VAL A 678 -16.59 -42.10 -35.52
N LEU A 679 -15.49 -42.68 -34.99
CA LEU A 679 -14.38 -41.88 -34.45
C LEU A 679 -13.64 -41.08 -35.53
N ALA A 680 -13.43 -41.65 -36.72
CA ALA A 680 -12.79 -40.93 -37.83
C ALA A 680 -13.65 -39.76 -38.32
N GLU A 681 -14.97 -39.93 -38.39
CA GLU A 681 -15.88 -38.84 -38.76
C GLU A 681 -15.84 -37.71 -37.72
N LEU A 682 -15.91 -38.05 -36.43
CA LEU A 682 -15.79 -37.07 -35.34
C LEU A 682 -14.43 -36.38 -35.32
N ALA A 683 -13.35 -37.09 -35.64
CA ALA A 683 -12.00 -36.52 -35.75
C ALA A 683 -11.90 -35.52 -36.91
N VAL A 684 -12.46 -35.84 -38.09
CA VAL A 684 -12.46 -34.94 -39.26
C VAL A 684 -13.28 -33.68 -38.98
N ILE A 685 -14.48 -33.83 -38.41
CA ILE A 685 -15.34 -32.69 -38.06
C ILE A 685 -14.67 -31.85 -36.96
N GLY A 686 -14.06 -32.49 -35.96
CA GLY A 686 -13.31 -31.84 -34.89
C GLY A 686 -12.10 -31.05 -35.38
N LEU A 687 -11.33 -31.60 -36.33
CA LEU A 687 -10.19 -30.90 -36.96
C LEU A 687 -10.64 -29.71 -37.79
N ALA A 688 -11.68 -29.85 -38.61
CA ALA A 688 -12.20 -28.77 -39.43
C ALA A 688 -12.74 -27.61 -38.56
N ALA A 689 -13.50 -27.93 -37.51
CA ALA A 689 -13.99 -26.94 -36.56
C ALA A 689 -12.85 -26.32 -35.72
N GLY A 690 -11.87 -27.12 -35.31
CA GLY A 690 -10.68 -26.66 -34.59
C GLY A 690 -9.81 -25.70 -35.42
N ALA A 691 -9.65 -25.97 -36.71
CA ALA A 691 -8.95 -25.08 -37.64
C ALA A 691 -9.67 -23.74 -37.82
N ALA A 692 -10.99 -23.77 -38.03
CA ALA A 692 -11.80 -22.55 -38.11
C ALA A 692 -11.74 -21.74 -36.80
N GLY A 693 -11.79 -22.42 -35.65
CA GLY A 693 -11.64 -21.80 -34.33
C GLY A 693 -10.27 -21.16 -34.13
N ALA A 694 -9.19 -21.84 -34.52
CA ALA A 694 -7.83 -21.32 -34.41
C ALA A 694 -7.59 -20.06 -35.27
N VAL A 695 -8.14 -20.03 -36.49
CA VAL A 695 -8.09 -18.85 -37.37
C VAL A 695 -8.83 -17.67 -36.73
N LEU A 696 -10.04 -17.91 -36.21
CA LEU A 696 -10.81 -16.87 -35.54
C LEU A 696 -10.10 -16.34 -34.28
N ALA A 697 -9.46 -17.23 -33.50
CA ALA A 697 -8.63 -16.86 -32.35
C ALA A 697 -7.48 -15.94 -32.74
N TYR A 698 -6.79 -16.28 -33.84
CA TYR A 698 -5.66 -15.52 -34.35
C TYR A 698 -6.07 -14.12 -34.79
N VAL A 699 -7.18 -14.00 -35.54
CA VAL A 699 -7.72 -12.71 -35.99
C VAL A 699 -8.11 -11.84 -34.80
N LEU A 700 -8.85 -12.39 -33.83
CA LEU A 700 -9.24 -11.66 -32.62
C LEU A 700 -8.02 -11.22 -31.79
N GLY A 701 -7.01 -12.10 -31.64
CA GLY A 701 -5.77 -11.78 -30.91
C GLY A 701 -4.99 -10.62 -31.54
N ARG A 702 -4.96 -10.55 -32.88
CA ARG A 702 -4.35 -9.42 -33.62
C ARG A 702 -5.13 -8.12 -33.44
N VAL A 703 -6.46 -8.17 -33.56
CA VAL A 703 -7.34 -6.99 -33.40
C VAL A 703 -7.28 -6.42 -31.98
N LEU A 704 -7.09 -7.28 -30.98
CA LEU A 704 -6.98 -6.89 -29.57
C LEU A 704 -5.55 -6.51 -29.12
N GLY A 705 -4.58 -6.45 -30.04
CA GLY A 705 -3.20 -6.00 -29.75
C GLY A 705 -2.33 -7.00 -28.99
N GLN A 706 -2.59 -8.31 -29.11
CA GLN A 706 -1.89 -9.38 -28.38
C GLN A 706 -1.16 -10.34 -29.36
N PRO A 707 0.02 -9.96 -29.90
CA PRO A 707 0.70 -10.77 -30.93
C PRO A 707 1.20 -12.13 -30.43
N GLU A 708 1.56 -12.27 -29.14
CA GLU A 708 2.01 -13.55 -28.56
C GLU A 708 0.89 -14.60 -28.43
N ALA A 709 -0.39 -14.19 -28.52
CA ALA A 709 -1.52 -15.11 -28.50
C ALA A 709 -1.58 -15.99 -29.75
N GLY A 710 -0.97 -15.55 -30.86
CA GLY A 710 -0.97 -16.28 -32.13
C GLY A 710 -0.19 -17.60 -32.10
N ALA A 711 0.86 -17.72 -31.28
CA ALA A 711 1.59 -18.99 -31.13
C ALA A 711 0.79 -20.02 -30.32
N LYS A 712 -0.02 -19.56 -29.37
CA LYS A 712 -0.85 -20.42 -28.51
C LYS A 712 -2.15 -20.87 -29.17
N SER A 713 -2.62 -20.19 -30.23
CA SER A 713 -3.82 -20.61 -30.97
C SER A 713 -3.64 -21.96 -31.69
N LEU A 714 -2.40 -22.35 -31.99
CA LEU A 714 -2.11 -23.68 -32.55
C LEU A 714 -2.47 -24.82 -31.58
N LEU A 715 -2.45 -24.58 -30.26
CA LEU A 715 -2.84 -25.57 -29.25
C LEU A 715 -4.33 -25.89 -29.27
N VAL A 716 -5.15 -25.08 -29.95
CA VAL A 716 -6.60 -25.32 -30.09
C VAL A 716 -6.87 -26.56 -30.94
N LEU A 717 -6.09 -26.81 -32.00
CA LEU A 717 -6.26 -27.99 -32.85
C LEU A 717 -6.11 -29.33 -32.10
N PRO A 718 -4.97 -29.60 -31.41
CA PRO A 718 -4.80 -30.87 -30.71
C PRO A 718 -5.81 -31.03 -29.57
N VAL A 719 -6.18 -29.94 -28.88
CA VAL A 719 -7.20 -29.97 -27.83
C VAL A 719 -8.58 -30.29 -28.40
N ALA A 720 -8.97 -29.68 -29.53
CA ALA A 720 -10.25 -29.94 -30.19
C ALA A 720 -10.34 -31.39 -30.70
N LEU A 721 -9.26 -31.91 -31.29
CA LEU A 721 -9.19 -33.31 -31.72
C LEU A 721 -9.29 -34.28 -30.54
N LEU A 722 -8.55 -34.05 -29.45
CA LEU A 722 -8.63 -34.84 -28.23
C LEU A 722 -10.04 -34.79 -27.63
N LEU A 723 -10.64 -33.60 -27.53
CA LEU A 723 -12.01 -33.45 -27.03
C LEU A 723 -13.03 -34.19 -27.90
N ALA A 724 -12.96 -34.05 -29.22
CA ALA A 724 -13.91 -34.68 -30.14
C ALA A 724 -13.83 -36.21 -30.09
N THR A 725 -12.61 -36.76 -30.03
CA THR A 725 -12.39 -38.21 -29.97
C THR A 725 -12.73 -38.80 -28.59
N THR A 726 -12.35 -38.13 -27.50
CA THR A 726 -12.65 -38.59 -26.13
C THR A 726 -14.13 -38.47 -25.79
N ALA A 727 -14.78 -37.36 -26.11
CA ALA A 727 -16.23 -37.19 -25.94
C ALA A 727 -17.04 -38.12 -26.87
N GLY A 728 -16.49 -38.43 -28.05
CA GLY A 728 -17.06 -39.35 -29.04
C GLY A 728 -16.96 -40.82 -28.66
N LEU A 729 -16.05 -41.19 -27.76
CA LEU A 729 -15.69 -42.59 -27.48
C LEU A 729 -16.87 -43.39 -26.92
N ILE A 730 -17.61 -42.82 -25.96
CA ILE A 730 -18.79 -43.45 -25.36
C ILE A 730 -19.89 -43.68 -26.41
N PRO A 731 -20.34 -42.67 -27.19
CA PRO A 731 -21.30 -42.89 -28.27
C PRO A 731 -20.83 -43.89 -29.32
N ALA A 732 -19.57 -43.83 -29.72
CA ALA A 732 -19.00 -44.73 -30.73
C ALA A 732 -18.96 -46.18 -30.22
N TRP A 733 -18.60 -46.39 -28.96
CA TRP A 733 -18.66 -47.71 -28.31
C TRP A 733 -20.09 -48.21 -28.11
N LEU A 734 -21.04 -47.34 -27.79
CA LEU A 734 -22.45 -47.71 -27.76
C LEU A 734 -22.95 -48.11 -29.16
N ALA A 735 -22.46 -47.46 -30.22
CA ALA A 735 -22.77 -47.84 -31.60
C ALA A 735 -22.29 -49.27 -31.90
N THR A 736 -21.16 -49.70 -31.31
CA THR A 736 -20.67 -51.06 -31.49
C THR A 736 -21.50 -52.11 -30.76
N ARG A 737 -22.43 -51.74 -29.89
CA ARG A 737 -23.30 -52.69 -29.18
C ARG A 737 -24.69 -52.84 -29.80
N LEU A 738 -25.02 -52.06 -30.83
CA LEU A 738 -26.31 -52.16 -31.52
C LEU A 738 -26.42 -53.46 -32.31
N GLY A 739 -27.42 -54.28 -31.98
CA GLY A 739 -27.76 -55.49 -32.74
C GLY A 739 -28.53 -55.18 -34.03
N PRO A 740 -28.40 -55.99 -35.10
CA PRO A 740 -29.15 -55.83 -36.35
C PRO A 740 -30.67 -55.68 -36.17
N MET A 741 -31.24 -56.46 -35.25
CA MET A 741 -32.67 -56.47 -34.94
C MET A 741 -33.12 -55.27 -34.09
N GLU A 742 -32.21 -54.62 -33.37
CA GLU A 742 -32.52 -53.42 -32.58
C GLU A 742 -32.59 -52.16 -33.45
N ALA A 743 -32.00 -52.18 -34.64
CA ALA A 743 -31.99 -51.07 -35.57
C ALA A 743 -33.35 -50.81 -36.24
N VAL A 744 -34.21 -51.83 -36.31
CA VAL A 744 -35.54 -51.79 -36.95
C VAL A 744 -36.67 -51.60 -35.93
N ARG A 745 -36.43 -51.87 -34.64
CA ARG A 745 -37.45 -51.66 -33.60
C ARG A 745 -37.59 -50.17 -33.25
N PRO A 746 -38.82 -49.63 -33.14
CA PRO A 746 -39.02 -48.25 -32.73
C PRO A 746 -38.41 -48.01 -31.34
N PRO A 747 -37.75 -46.86 -31.10
CA PRO A 747 -36.96 -46.59 -29.90
C PRO A 747 -37.80 -46.40 -28.61
N VAL A 748 -39.06 -46.78 -28.60
CA VAL A 748 -39.97 -46.59 -27.46
C VAL A 748 -40.04 -47.88 -26.64
N THR A 749 -39.45 -47.86 -25.45
CA THR A 749 -39.65 -48.93 -24.46
C THR A 749 -41.13 -49.00 -24.09
N ALA A 750 -41.79 -50.11 -24.41
CA ALA A 750 -43.17 -50.36 -23.99
C ALA A 750 -43.31 -50.23 -22.47
N ALA A 751 -44.21 -49.37 -22.00
CA ALA A 751 -44.44 -49.19 -20.57
C ALA A 751 -45.12 -50.44 -20.00
N ARG A 752 -44.49 -51.10 -19.02
CA ARG A 752 -45.06 -52.27 -18.32
C ARG A 752 -46.37 -51.97 -17.55
N ARG A 753 -46.66 -50.70 -17.21
CA ARG A 753 -47.91 -50.26 -16.54
C ARG A 753 -48.33 -48.86 -17.00
N ALA A 754 -49.61 -48.71 -17.36
CA ALA A 754 -50.23 -47.41 -17.63
C ALA A 754 -50.50 -46.67 -16.32
N ARG A 755 -50.06 -45.41 -16.21
CA ARG A 755 -50.44 -44.51 -15.11
C ARG A 755 -51.40 -43.45 -15.66
N PRO A 756 -52.54 -43.19 -15.00
CA PRO A 756 -53.46 -42.15 -15.45
C PRO A 756 -52.81 -40.77 -15.30
N VAL A 757 -52.92 -39.93 -16.33
CA VAL A 757 -52.38 -38.57 -16.34
C VAL A 757 -53.54 -37.59 -16.43
N ARG A 758 -53.69 -36.71 -15.44
CA ARG A 758 -54.83 -35.78 -15.33
C ARG A 758 -54.50 -34.33 -15.72
N SER A 759 -53.26 -34.01 -16.07
CA SER A 759 -52.84 -32.66 -16.45
C SER A 759 -51.68 -32.66 -17.45
N VAL A 760 -51.56 -31.58 -18.24
CA VAL A 760 -50.46 -31.37 -19.20
C VAL A 760 -49.10 -31.36 -18.49
N ALA A 761 -49.02 -30.78 -17.30
CA ALA A 761 -47.81 -30.79 -16.47
C ALA A 761 -47.47 -32.20 -15.95
N GLY A 762 -48.48 -32.98 -15.55
CA GLY A 762 -48.28 -34.39 -15.17
C GLY A 762 -47.75 -35.25 -16.32
N LEU A 763 -48.20 -34.96 -17.55
CA LEU A 763 -47.73 -35.63 -18.77
C LEU A 763 -46.26 -35.26 -19.05
N ALA A 764 -45.91 -33.98 -18.93
CA ALA A 764 -44.53 -33.50 -19.08
C ALA A 764 -43.57 -34.20 -18.11
N VAL A 765 -43.93 -34.32 -16.83
CA VAL A 765 -43.09 -34.98 -15.83
C VAL A 765 -42.91 -36.48 -16.12
N LEU A 766 -43.99 -37.17 -16.48
CA LEU A 766 -43.92 -38.59 -16.88
C LEU A 766 -43.04 -38.78 -18.13
N ASN A 767 -43.12 -37.87 -19.09
CA ASN A 767 -42.29 -37.88 -20.28
C ASN A 767 -40.80 -37.68 -19.97
N LEU A 768 -40.46 -36.82 -19.01
CA LEU A 768 -39.09 -36.64 -18.54
C LEU A 768 -38.57 -37.89 -17.82
N LEU A 769 -39.42 -38.56 -17.04
CA LEU A 769 -39.09 -39.76 -16.28
C LEU A 769 -39.03 -41.04 -17.12
N ARG A 770 -39.73 -41.11 -18.27
CA ARG A 770 -39.69 -42.25 -19.19
C ARG A 770 -38.38 -42.33 -19.97
N VAL A 771 -37.73 -41.20 -20.22
CA VAL A 771 -36.51 -41.14 -21.04
C VAL A 771 -35.30 -40.70 -20.21
N ARG A 772 -35.08 -41.42 -19.10
CA ARG A 772 -34.11 -41.09 -18.04
C ARG A 772 -32.72 -40.77 -18.56
N GLY A 773 -32.21 -41.54 -19.53
CA GLY A 773 -30.87 -41.30 -20.08
C GLY A 773 -30.74 -39.95 -20.79
N ARG A 774 -31.80 -39.45 -21.45
CA ARG A 774 -31.75 -38.18 -22.21
C ARG A 774 -31.97 -36.97 -21.33
N THR A 775 -32.90 -37.09 -20.39
CA THR A 775 -33.16 -36.03 -19.42
C THR A 775 -31.98 -35.83 -18.48
N LEU A 776 -31.31 -36.91 -18.05
CA LEU A 776 -30.07 -36.80 -17.27
C LEU A 776 -28.95 -36.10 -18.04
N LEU A 777 -28.73 -36.42 -19.31
CA LEU A 777 -27.66 -35.80 -20.08
C LEU A 777 -27.96 -34.33 -20.44
N GLY A 778 -29.20 -33.98 -20.76
CA GLY A 778 -29.62 -32.58 -20.98
C GLY A 778 -29.60 -31.74 -19.70
N ALA A 779 -30.01 -32.32 -18.57
CA ALA A 779 -29.91 -31.69 -17.26
C ALA A 779 -28.45 -31.52 -16.83
N ALA A 780 -27.57 -32.48 -17.12
CA ALA A 780 -26.14 -32.42 -16.76
C ALA A 780 -25.41 -31.23 -17.42
N GLY A 781 -25.70 -30.94 -18.70
CA GLY A 781 -25.10 -29.78 -19.39
C GLY A 781 -25.47 -28.44 -18.74
N LEU A 782 -26.75 -28.27 -18.40
CA LEU A 782 -27.23 -27.10 -17.65
C LEU A 782 -26.70 -27.06 -16.21
N ALA A 783 -26.64 -28.21 -15.56
CA ALA A 783 -26.12 -28.34 -14.21
C ALA A 783 -24.67 -27.89 -14.12
N LEU A 784 -23.83 -28.28 -15.08
CA LEU A 784 -22.45 -27.83 -15.11
C LEU A 784 -22.31 -26.34 -15.41
N GLY A 785 -23.14 -25.77 -16.28
CA GLY A 785 -23.18 -24.32 -16.51
C GLY A 785 -23.53 -23.52 -15.25
N VAL A 786 -24.49 -24.00 -14.44
CA VAL A 786 -24.86 -23.35 -13.17
C VAL A 786 -23.83 -23.63 -12.07
N ALA A 787 -23.27 -24.84 -12.00
CA ALA A 787 -22.21 -25.20 -11.06
C ALA A 787 -20.97 -24.32 -11.29
N ALA A 788 -20.59 -24.13 -12.55
CA ALA A 788 -19.53 -23.23 -12.98
C ALA A 788 -19.69 -21.82 -12.47
N PHE A 789 -20.88 -21.27 -12.70
CA PHE A 789 -21.23 -19.93 -12.24
C PHE A 789 -21.10 -19.81 -10.73
N THR A 790 -21.65 -20.79 -10.01
CA THR A 790 -21.64 -20.82 -8.54
C THR A 790 -20.22 -20.88 -7.99
N VAL A 791 -19.36 -21.74 -8.55
CA VAL A 791 -17.95 -21.84 -8.17
C VAL A 791 -17.19 -20.55 -8.48
N LEU A 792 -17.35 -20.00 -9.68
CA LEU A 792 -16.66 -18.79 -10.09
C LEU A 792 -17.06 -17.57 -9.25
N LEU A 793 -18.34 -17.44 -8.94
CA LEU A 793 -18.85 -16.36 -8.11
C LEU A 793 -18.30 -16.49 -6.68
N ALA A 794 -18.34 -17.69 -6.10
CA ALA A 794 -17.79 -17.93 -4.77
C ALA A 794 -16.30 -17.61 -4.70
N LEU A 795 -15.52 -18.03 -5.70
CA LEU A 795 -14.09 -17.69 -5.80
C LEU A 795 -13.88 -16.18 -5.92
N THR A 796 -14.73 -15.48 -6.68
CA THR A 796 -14.64 -14.03 -6.87
C THR A 796 -14.97 -13.27 -5.58
N LEU A 797 -15.98 -13.73 -4.83
CA LEU A 797 -16.36 -13.13 -3.54
C LEU A 797 -15.31 -13.41 -2.46
N ALA A 798 -14.78 -14.63 -2.38
CA ALA A 798 -13.70 -14.96 -1.45
C ALA A 798 -12.41 -14.16 -1.75
N PHE A 799 -12.07 -13.99 -3.03
CA PHE A 799 -10.94 -13.16 -3.44
C PHE A 799 -11.12 -11.69 -3.05
N ARG A 800 -12.36 -11.17 -3.07
CA ARG A 800 -12.63 -9.83 -2.53
C ARG A 800 -12.38 -9.77 -1.02
N GLY A 801 -12.83 -10.76 -0.25
CA GLY A 801 -12.60 -10.80 1.20
C GLY A 801 -11.11 -10.79 1.59
N GLU A 802 -10.27 -11.52 0.87
CA GLU A 802 -8.84 -11.64 1.21
C GLU A 802 -7.95 -10.50 0.68
N VAL A 803 -8.33 -9.84 -0.42
CA VAL A 803 -7.43 -8.93 -1.16
C VAL A 803 -7.97 -7.49 -1.24
N ALA A 804 -9.25 -7.24 -0.93
CA ALA A 804 -9.86 -5.90 -1.02
C ALA A 804 -9.28 -4.85 -0.07
N GLY A 805 -8.48 -5.26 0.93
CA GLY A 805 -7.80 -4.33 1.83
C GLY A 805 -6.57 -3.63 1.25
N SER A 806 -6.12 -3.98 0.03
CA SER A 806 -4.89 -3.45 -0.59
C SER A 806 -5.14 -2.73 -1.91
N LEU A 807 -4.32 -1.70 -2.23
CA LEU A 807 -4.44 -0.93 -3.47
C LEU A 807 -4.22 -1.78 -4.72
N LEU A 808 -3.23 -2.68 -4.72
CA LEU A 808 -3.01 -3.61 -5.83
C LEU A 808 -4.17 -4.59 -5.98
N GLY A 809 -4.72 -5.06 -4.85
CA GLY A 809 -5.87 -5.96 -4.83
C GLY A 809 -7.13 -5.34 -5.44
N SER A 810 -7.48 -4.13 -5.04
CA SER A 810 -8.66 -3.43 -5.54
C SER A 810 -8.57 -3.12 -7.04
N ALA A 811 -7.39 -2.75 -7.54
CA ALA A 811 -7.13 -2.54 -8.96
C ALA A 811 -7.30 -3.84 -9.78
N VAL A 812 -6.72 -4.95 -9.30
CA VAL A 812 -6.84 -6.26 -9.95
C VAL A 812 -8.28 -6.77 -9.94
N VAL A 813 -8.99 -6.61 -8.81
CA VAL A 813 -10.42 -6.97 -8.69
C VAL A 813 -11.30 -6.13 -9.62
N ALA A 814 -10.97 -4.85 -9.84
CA ALA A 814 -11.72 -4.00 -10.77
C ALA A 814 -11.55 -4.46 -12.22
N GLN A 815 -10.34 -4.87 -12.62
CA GLN A 815 -10.02 -5.25 -13.99
C GLN A 815 -10.52 -6.66 -14.36
N ALA A 816 -10.54 -7.61 -13.42
CA ALA A 816 -10.99 -8.99 -13.66
C ALA A 816 -12.50 -9.12 -13.97
N ARG A 817 -13.34 -8.15 -13.57
CA ARG A 817 -14.81 -8.24 -13.66
C ARG A 817 -15.33 -8.53 -15.07
N LYS A 818 -14.78 -7.89 -16.11
CA LYS A 818 -15.35 -7.98 -17.47
C LYS A 818 -15.17 -9.36 -18.11
N ALA A 819 -14.01 -9.98 -17.91
CA ALA A 819 -13.68 -11.30 -18.45
C ALA A 819 -14.49 -12.43 -17.79
N ASP A 820 -14.69 -12.31 -16.47
CA ASP A 820 -15.45 -13.28 -15.68
C ASP A 820 -16.93 -13.34 -16.09
N TYR A 821 -17.58 -12.18 -16.24
CA TYR A 821 -18.99 -12.12 -16.64
C TYR A 821 -19.22 -12.65 -18.06
N LEU A 822 -18.30 -12.37 -18.99
CA LEU A 822 -18.37 -12.91 -20.35
C LEU A 822 -18.27 -14.45 -20.34
N SER A 823 -17.37 -14.99 -19.53
CA SER A 823 -17.14 -16.44 -19.45
C SER A 823 -18.34 -17.20 -18.89
N VAL A 824 -18.96 -16.61 -17.87
CA VAL A 824 -20.22 -17.07 -17.29
C VAL A 824 -21.34 -17.06 -18.32
N ALA A 825 -21.52 -15.94 -19.03
CA ALA A 825 -22.59 -15.79 -20.00
C ALA A 825 -22.48 -16.83 -21.12
N LEU A 826 -21.27 -17.04 -21.65
CA LEU A 826 -21.01 -18.06 -22.68
C LEU A 826 -21.28 -19.49 -22.18
N SER A 827 -20.93 -19.80 -20.93
CA SER A 827 -21.17 -21.13 -20.35
C SER A 827 -22.66 -21.42 -20.16
N LEU A 828 -23.44 -20.42 -19.72
CA LEU A 828 -24.90 -20.50 -19.61
C LEU A 828 -25.56 -20.66 -20.98
N LEU A 829 -25.11 -19.89 -21.99
CA LEU A 829 -25.58 -20.02 -23.37
C LEU A 829 -25.31 -21.43 -23.94
N LEU A 830 -24.11 -21.98 -23.69
CA LEU A 830 -23.76 -23.32 -24.17
C LEU A 830 -24.58 -24.42 -23.49
N GLY A 831 -24.77 -24.30 -22.17
CA GLY A 831 -25.62 -25.22 -21.39
C GLY A 831 -27.07 -25.19 -21.87
N ALA A 832 -27.63 -23.99 -22.11
CA ALA A 832 -28.96 -23.84 -22.67
C ALA A 832 -29.06 -24.41 -24.10
N ALA A 833 -28.06 -24.18 -24.96
CA ALA A 833 -28.01 -24.76 -26.30
C ALA A 833 -28.07 -26.30 -26.26
N GLY A 834 -27.32 -26.94 -25.35
CA GLY A 834 -27.38 -28.39 -25.16
C GLY A 834 -28.75 -28.90 -24.68
N ALA A 835 -29.41 -28.17 -23.78
CA ALA A 835 -30.76 -28.50 -23.34
C ALA A 835 -31.80 -28.37 -24.46
N ILE A 836 -31.68 -27.31 -25.28
CA ILE A 836 -32.53 -27.09 -26.45
C ILE A 836 -32.36 -28.23 -27.46
N ASP A 837 -31.12 -28.65 -27.74
CA ASP A 837 -30.85 -29.74 -28.68
C ASP A 837 -31.53 -31.05 -28.22
N VAL A 838 -31.43 -31.38 -26.94
CA VAL A 838 -32.12 -32.54 -26.34
C VAL A 838 -33.65 -32.43 -26.50
N LEU A 839 -34.23 -31.27 -26.27
CA LEU A 839 -35.67 -31.04 -26.38
C LEU A 839 -36.16 -31.12 -27.84
N VAL A 840 -35.42 -30.52 -28.78
CA VAL A 840 -35.74 -30.56 -30.21
C VAL A 840 -35.64 -31.98 -30.75
N ILE A 841 -34.60 -32.73 -30.38
CA ILE A 841 -34.45 -34.15 -30.74
C ILE A 841 -35.57 -34.98 -30.11
N SER A 842 -35.92 -34.74 -28.84
CA SER A 842 -37.03 -35.42 -28.17
C SER A 842 -38.37 -35.16 -28.85
N GLN A 843 -38.60 -33.94 -29.35
CA GLN A 843 -39.82 -33.62 -30.10
C GLN A 843 -39.86 -34.32 -31.45
N ARG A 844 -38.73 -34.36 -32.18
CA ARG A 844 -38.66 -35.06 -33.48
C ARG A 844 -38.88 -36.56 -33.34
N GLU A 845 -38.28 -37.20 -32.34
CA GLU A 845 -38.47 -38.63 -32.11
C GLU A 845 -39.87 -38.99 -31.59
N ARG A 846 -40.64 -38.02 -31.10
CA ARG A 846 -42.04 -38.18 -30.66
C ARG A 846 -43.03 -37.55 -31.64
N ALA A 847 -42.63 -37.30 -32.88
CA ALA A 847 -43.48 -36.69 -33.89
C ALA A 847 -44.78 -37.49 -34.08
N ALA A 848 -44.71 -38.82 -34.08
CA ALA A 848 -45.85 -39.71 -34.16
C ALA A 848 -46.79 -39.58 -32.95
N ASP A 849 -46.27 -39.59 -31.72
CA ASP A 849 -47.07 -39.39 -30.50
C ASP A 849 -47.76 -38.02 -30.47
N LEU A 850 -47.04 -36.97 -30.89
CA LEU A 850 -47.58 -35.61 -30.98
C LEU A 850 -48.65 -35.49 -32.08
N ALA A 851 -48.48 -36.21 -33.19
CA ALA A 851 -49.48 -36.30 -34.25
C ALA A 851 -50.75 -37.03 -33.77
N VAL A 852 -50.61 -38.11 -33.00
CA VAL A 852 -51.73 -38.82 -32.38
C VAL A 852 -52.47 -37.92 -31.38
N LEU A 853 -51.75 -37.23 -30.48
CA LEU A 853 -52.37 -36.28 -29.55
C LEU A 853 -53.17 -35.19 -30.28
N ARG A 854 -52.60 -34.65 -31.37
CA ARG A 854 -53.27 -33.66 -32.23
C ARG A 854 -54.48 -34.24 -32.96
N ALA A 855 -54.41 -35.49 -33.43
CA ALA A 855 -55.53 -36.20 -34.03
C ALA A 855 -56.66 -36.50 -33.03
N THR A 856 -56.32 -36.70 -31.75
CA THR A 856 -57.28 -36.90 -30.65
C THR A 856 -57.85 -35.60 -30.05
N GLY A 857 -57.65 -34.46 -30.71
CA GLY A 857 -58.31 -33.18 -30.35
C GLY A 857 -57.46 -32.19 -29.54
N TRP A 858 -56.15 -32.44 -29.33
CA TRP A 858 -55.29 -31.49 -28.64
C TRP A 858 -55.00 -30.24 -29.47
N THR A 859 -55.13 -29.06 -28.87
CA THR A 859 -54.84 -27.78 -29.52
C THR A 859 -53.34 -27.51 -29.60
N ASN A 860 -52.93 -26.68 -30.59
CA ASN A 860 -51.55 -26.20 -30.69
C ASN A 860 -51.07 -25.48 -29.41
N ARG A 861 -51.99 -24.86 -28.65
CA ARG A 861 -51.68 -24.20 -27.37
C ARG A 861 -51.35 -25.23 -26.27
N GLU A 862 -52.04 -26.35 -26.22
CA GLU A 862 -51.78 -27.41 -25.24
C GLU A 862 -50.50 -28.18 -25.54
N LEU A 863 -50.21 -28.43 -26.82
CA LEU A 863 -48.94 -29.00 -27.27
C LEU A 863 -47.77 -28.04 -26.97
N ALA A 864 -47.95 -26.73 -27.19
CA ALA A 864 -46.97 -25.72 -26.80
C ALA A 864 -46.76 -25.69 -25.27
N LYS A 865 -47.83 -25.71 -24.48
CA LYS A 865 -47.76 -25.79 -23.00
C LYS A 865 -47.02 -27.03 -22.52
N LEU A 866 -47.26 -28.19 -23.14
CA LEU A 866 -46.55 -29.43 -22.83
C LEU A 866 -45.04 -29.26 -23.02
N THR A 867 -44.62 -28.72 -24.16
CA THR A 867 -43.21 -28.47 -24.46
C THR A 867 -42.57 -27.40 -23.57
N PHE A 868 -43.34 -26.38 -23.14
CA PHE A 868 -42.88 -25.40 -22.15
C PHE A 868 -42.66 -26.04 -20.79
N TYR A 869 -43.59 -26.88 -20.31
CA TYR A 869 -43.43 -27.57 -19.02
C TYR A 869 -42.30 -28.60 -19.03
N GLU A 870 -42.07 -29.30 -20.15
CA GLU A 870 -40.89 -30.18 -20.31
C GLU A 870 -39.59 -29.37 -20.26
N GLY A 871 -39.54 -28.22 -20.92
CA GLY A 871 -38.39 -27.32 -20.91
C GLY A 871 -38.09 -26.73 -19.52
N ILE A 872 -39.12 -26.24 -18.82
CA ILE A 872 -39.01 -25.73 -17.43
C ILE A 872 -38.56 -26.85 -16.50
N GLY A 873 -39.18 -28.04 -16.60
CA GLY A 873 -38.84 -29.19 -15.77
C GLY A 873 -37.38 -29.61 -15.94
N LEU A 874 -36.89 -29.69 -17.18
CA LEU A 874 -35.50 -30.00 -17.47
C LEU A 874 -34.53 -28.90 -17.00
N ALA A 875 -34.90 -27.63 -17.17
CA ALA A 875 -34.09 -26.49 -16.76
C ALA A 875 -33.97 -26.36 -15.24
N LEU A 876 -35.05 -26.60 -14.49
CA LEU A 876 -35.04 -26.60 -13.02
C LEU A 876 -34.23 -27.78 -12.48
N LEU A 877 -34.39 -28.98 -13.06
CA LEU A 877 -33.62 -30.16 -12.65
C LEU A 877 -32.12 -29.95 -12.87
N GLY A 878 -31.73 -29.45 -14.05
CA GLY A 878 -30.35 -29.11 -14.36
C GLY A 878 -29.86 -27.97 -13.47
N GLY A 879 -30.60 -26.87 -13.36
CA GLY A 879 -30.23 -25.71 -12.57
C GLY A 879 -30.02 -26.02 -11.09
N LEU A 880 -30.98 -26.68 -10.43
CA LEU A 880 -30.89 -27.00 -9.00
C LEU A 880 -29.77 -27.99 -8.70
N SER A 881 -29.64 -29.06 -9.51
CA SER A 881 -28.52 -30.00 -9.36
C SER A 881 -27.18 -29.33 -9.60
N GLY A 882 -27.11 -28.37 -10.52
CA GLY A 882 -25.94 -27.52 -10.76
C GLY A 882 -25.60 -26.60 -9.60
N ALA A 883 -26.59 -25.95 -9.00
CA ALA A 883 -26.39 -25.11 -7.83
C ALA A 883 -25.84 -25.92 -6.64
N VAL A 884 -26.40 -27.11 -6.40
CA VAL A 884 -25.92 -28.05 -5.37
C VAL A 884 -24.50 -28.53 -5.66
N ALA A 885 -24.22 -28.97 -6.89
CA ALA A 885 -22.89 -29.41 -7.29
C ALA A 885 -21.85 -28.27 -7.20
N GLY A 886 -22.24 -27.05 -7.57
CA GLY A 886 -21.41 -25.86 -7.45
C GLY A 886 -21.08 -25.54 -5.99
N LEU A 887 -22.08 -25.50 -5.12
CA LEU A 887 -21.89 -25.31 -3.67
C LEU A 887 -21.01 -26.41 -3.05
N ALA A 888 -21.23 -27.67 -3.43
CA ALA A 888 -20.40 -28.79 -3.00
C ALA A 888 -18.94 -28.64 -3.48
N GLY A 889 -18.73 -28.22 -4.73
CA GLY A 889 -17.40 -27.93 -5.28
C GLY A 889 -16.69 -26.82 -4.51
N VAL A 890 -17.40 -25.74 -4.17
CA VAL A 890 -16.84 -24.66 -3.33
C VAL A 890 -16.45 -25.16 -1.94
N LEU A 891 -17.24 -26.04 -1.33
CA LEU A 891 -16.92 -26.64 -0.03
C LEU A 891 -15.63 -27.48 -0.07
N THR A 892 -15.36 -28.18 -1.19
CA THR A 892 -14.11 -28.94 -1.38
C THR A 892 -12.88 -28.06 -1.59
N LEU A 893 -13.05 -26.83 -2.11
CA LEU A 893 -11.98 -25.86 -2.30
C LEU A 893 -11.55 -25.16 -0.99
N GLY A 894 -12.30 -25.34 0.10
CA GLY A 894 -11.92 -24.95 1.45
C GLY A 894 -13.04 -24.25 2.23
N ARG A 895 -13.23 -24.63 3.49
CA ARG A 895 -14.26 -24.03 4.39
C ARG A 895 -14.11 -22.52 4.60
N GLY A 896 -12.92 -21.96 4.37
CA GLY A 896 -12.66 -20.52 4.48
C GLY A 896 -13.33 -19.68 3.39
N VAL A 897 -13.56 -20.24 2.20
CA VAL A 897 -14.09 -19.53 1.01
C VAL A 897 -15.55 -19.08 1.20
N LEU A 898 -16.32 -19.79 2.03
CA LEU A 898 -17.76 -19.55 2.25
C LEU A 898 -18.10 -18.81 3.55
N HIS A 899 -17.11 -18.56 4.43
CA HIS A 899 -17.36 -17.87 5.70
C HIS A 899 -17.94 -16.46 5.44
N GLY A 900 -19.16 -16.22 5.89
CA GLY A 900 -19.88 -14.94 5.71
C GLY A 900 -20.56 -14.72 4.35
N HIS A 901 -20.33 -15.58 3.36
CA HIS A 901 -20.82 -15.39 1.98
C HIS A 901 -21.80 -16.48 1.47
N LEU A 902 -22.09 -17.51 2.28
CA LEU A 902 -22.95 -18.63 1.89
C LEU A 902 -24.31 -18.19 1.33
N PHE A 903 -25.00 -17.26 2.00
CA PHE A 903 -26.30 -16.76 1.54
C PHE A 903 -26.22 -16.01 0.21
N THR A 904 -25.16 -15.20 0.02
CA THR A 904 -24.96 -14.46 -1.23
C THR A 904 -24.65 -15.39 -2.40
N VAL A 905 -23.85 -16.44 -2.17
CA VAL A 905 -23.52 -17.45 -3.18
C VAL A 905 -24.74 -18.29 -3.53
N ALA A 906 -25.50 -18.74 -2.53
CA ALA A 906 -26.72 -19.53 -2.73
C ALA A 906 -27.81 -18.72 -3.47
N GLY A 907 -28.03 -17.47 -3.08
CA GLY A 907 -29.00 -16.58 -3.74
C GLY A 907 -28.64 -16.31 -5.21
N ALA A 908 -27.36 -16.09 -5.50
CA ALA A 908 -26.92 -15.92 -6.88
C ALA A 908 -27.00 -17.20 -7.71
N ALA A 909 -26.69 -18.37 -7.12
CA ALA A 909 -26.88 -19.65 -7.78
C ALA A 909 -28.34 -19.85 -8.20
N LEU A 910 -29.30 -19.50 -7.33
CA LEU A 910 -30.73 -19.50 -7.66
C LEU A 910 -31.06 -18.52 -8.79
N LEU A 911 -30.52 -17.31 -8.77
CA LEU A 911 -30.70 -16.36 -9.89
C LEU A 911 -30.17 -16.92 -11.21
N ALA A 912 -29.02 -17.62 -11.21
CA ALA A 912 -28.51 -18.28 -12.40
C ALA A 912 -29.42 -19.41 -12.88
N THR A 913 -30.04 -20.18 -11.97
CA THR A 913 -31.05 -21.18 -12.36
C THR A 913 -32.27 -20.54 -13.02
N LEU A 914 -32.75 -19.42 -12.48
CA LEU A 914 -33.88 -18.68 -13.05
C LEU A 914 -33.52 -18.11 -14.43
N ALA A 915 -32.34 -17.53 -14.58
CA ALA A 915 -31.85 -17.00 -15.85
C ALA A 915 -31.70 -18.11 -16.90
N ALA A 916 -31.13 -19.26 -16.53
CA ALA A 916 -31.03 -20.42 -17.42
C ALA A 916 -32.41 -20.94 -17.85
N THR A 917 -33.37 -20.98 -16.91
CA THR A 917 -34.75 -21.38 -17.19
C THR A 917 -35.42 -20.40 -18.16
N ALA A 918 -35.28 -19.09 -17.93
CA ALA A 918 -35.80 -18.06 -18.81
C ALA A 918 -35.20 -18.16 -20.22
N LEU A 919 -33.89 -18.44 -20.33
CA LEU A 919 -33.18 -18.59 -21.59
C LEU A 919 -33.69 -19.81 -22.39
N VAL A 920 -33.86 -20.96 -21.73
CA VAL A 920 -34.42 -22.18 -22.36
C VAL A 920 -35.85 -21.94 -22.82
N VAL A 921 -36.69 -21.30 -22.00
CA VAL A 921 -38.07 -20.94 -22.32
C VAL A 921 -38.13 -20.00 -23.52
N ALA A 922 -37.32 -18.95 -23.53
CA ALA A 922 -37.27 -17.99 -24.65
C ALA A 922 -36.83 -18.66 -25.95
N ALA A 923 -35.82 -19.54 -25.90
CA ALA A 923 -35.31 -20.23 -27.07
C ALA A 923 -36.30 -21.26 -27.64
N LEU A 924 -37.10 -21.92 -26.78
CA LEU A 924 -38.13 -22.88 -27.21
C LEU A 924 -39.29 -22.21 -27.97
N ALA A 925 -39.48 -20.90 -27.83
CA ALA A 925 -40.52 -20.17 -28.57
C ALA A 925 -40.33 -20.27 -30.11
N VAL A 926 -39.08 -20.41 -30.58
CA VAL A 926 -38.75 -20.53 -32.01
C VAL A 926 -39.19 -21.89 -32.62
N PRO A 927 -38.74 -23.06 -32.11
CA PRO A 927 -39.19 -24.35 -32.63
C PRO A 927 -40.68 -24.60 -32.42
N ILE A 928 -41.29 -24.09 -31.34
CA ILE A 928 -42.75 -24.18 -31.11
C ILE A 928 -43.53 -23.45 -32.21
N ARG A 929 -43.07 -22.28 -32.66
CA ARG A 929 -43.66 -21.57 -33.83
C ARG A 929 -43.42 -22.29 -35.15
N GLY A 930 -42.37 -23.10 -35.27
CA GLY A 930 -42.12 -23.94 -36.43
C GLY A 930 -43.09 -25.13 -36.51
N LEU A 931 -43.36 -25.77 -35.37
CA LEU A 931 -44.29 -26.91 -35.26
C LEU A 931 -45.74 -26.55 -35.59
N SER A 932 -46.16 -25.31 -35.35
CA SER A 932 -47.51 -24.85 -35.73
C SER A 932 -47.71 -24.73 -37.24
N ARG A 933 -46.63 -24.72 -38.04
CA ARG A 933 -46.66 -24.54 -39.51
C ARG A 933 -46.59 -25.85 -40.30
N ILE A 934 -46.31 -26.99 -39.67
CA ILE A 934 -46.18 -28.29 -40.35
C ILE A 934 -47.56 -28.98 -40.36
N ALA A 935 -48.03 -29.35 -41.55
CA ALA A 935 -49.30 -30.07 -41.73
C ALA A 935 -49.17 -31.53 -41.20
N PRO A 936 -50.21 -32.08 -40.52
CA PRO A 936 -50.18 -33.44 -39.95
C PRO A 936 -49.85 -34.53 -40.98
N ALA A 937 -50.28 -34.36 -42.22
CA ALA A 937 -50.06 -35.32 -43.31
C ALA A 937 -48.57 -35.51 -43.65
N HIS A 938 -47.75 -34.47 -43.51
CA HIS A 938 -46.30 -34.57 -43.75
C HIS A 938 -45.52 -35.22 -42.60
N LEU A 939 -46.10 -35.29 -41.40
CA LEU A 939 -45.49 -35.94 -40.24
C LEU A 939 -45.75 -37.45 -40.23
N LEU A 940 -46.82 -37.92 -40.88
CA LEU A 940 -47.17 -39.34 -41.02
C LEU A 940 -46.56 -39.98 -42.28
N ALA A 941 -46.23 -39.20 -43.31
CA ALA A 941 -45.67 -39.70 -44.58
C ALA A 941 -44.12 -39.77 -44.62
N ALA A 942 -43.44 -39.45 -43.51
CA ALA A 942 -41.98 -39.39 -43.44
C ALA A 942 -41.33 -40.57 -42.68
N ASP A 943 -42.14 -41.47 -42.13
CA ASP A 943 -41.75 -42.84 -41.76
C ASP A 943 -42.13 -43.79 -42.91
#